data_AF-A0AAW0DCF8-F1
#
_entry.id   AF-A0AAW0DCF8-F1
#
_cell.length_a   1.000
_cell.length_b   1.000
_cell.length_c   1.000
_cell.angle_alpha   90.00
_cell.angle_beta   90.00
_cell.angle_gamma   90.00
#
_symmetry.space_group_name_H-M   'P 1'
#
loop_
_entity.id
_entity.type
_entity.pdbx_description
1 polymer ?
#
loop_
_entity_poly.entity_id
_entity_poly.type
_entity_poly.pdbx_seq_one_letter_code
_entity_poly.pdbx_strand_id
1 'polypeptide(L)'
;MSSVPLPDEIISEILAPTLKISDELFSDTSEVSPFANRSGESTSTCLVVCKAWLRVATPLLYNTVPLRSKAQAKALSVALSGNKELGQFIKKLRVEGGYGQPMYTILQYAPNITDILLSLQLYSADNTTGLCKGLKLISPTRLILWNGRSIFREPDNKMILQLVNTLCQCIPEWNRLCIFGCPFHSPTARALKLVLPIAEAKRLRTLVLPRPLAVPWAYEKLKGCPLEVIQVKFREDLWIGENELSYEKNSVIMALVRYMDGRPHGRREVAVTPIILPSLNPSFVPLANVPHGIKDKILGLVLYFAMPDEEAMHAPAAEFSTNGEISPRLSLLLVSKTFHRLALPHYYAHVTITHFIDAACFISILAKYPSVGPGVRSLTFCSIYPEYDYPELENAPDGEDWASIMLAQTTGLLRFGGGGPDAPGHAVGNFEQFGMRRTSVYSYWNFPAPFSPPRTSICWEAFERLAKFAGSTLLEFSAPLRAEKPVSATIIDEFPMLQKLNWTSEVTFDDSECPSVDALANMNELWVTKASSSFLSLLTQMKLHSLRRLVYLTSECPNSFLEVHGAKLAELVICVNQADTLKSKIYTLCPNLSSISIYGSTLYPVQIVQDICPREMVKSLRKIILDLDGFGSDKNTISAWDTFFRKFMYQRDFNPGELQVKWFSWPTNERDIKKSEWVRWAEVLARGGLTVTDKAGTKWKPRLR
;
A
#
# COMPACT_ATOMS: atom_id res chain seq x y z
N MET A 1 -45.88 -34.09 -18.92
CA MET A 1 -46.37 -33.14 -17.89
C MET A 1 -45.73 -31.79 -18.18
N SER A 2 -46.49 -30.80 -18.65
CA SER A 2 -45.99 -29.43 -18.84
C SER A 2 -45.70 -28.84 -17.47
N SER A 3 -44.42 -28.75 -17.09
CA SER A 3 -44.00 -28.06 -15.88
C SER A 3 -44.57 -26.65 -15.89
N VAL A 4 -45.30 -26.27 -14.85
CA VAL A 4 -45.81 -24.89 -14.70
C VAL A 4 -44.60 -23.95 -14.77
N PRO A 5 -44.54 -23.00 -15.73
CA PRO A 5 -43.42 -22.09 -15.83
C PRO A 5 -43.33 -21.23 -14.57
N LEU A 6 -42.12 -20.99 -14.08
CA LEU A 6 -41.89 -20.09 -12.95
C LEU A 6 -42.38 -18.67 -13.30
N PRO A 7 -43.04 -17.95 -12.37
CA PRO A 7 -43.37 -16.54 -12.56
C PRO A 7 -42.12 -15.68 -12.80
N ASP A 8 -42.26 -14.62 -13.59
CA ASP A 8 -41.16 -13.74 -14.00
C ASP A 8 -40.50 -13.04 -12.79
N GLU A 9 -41.26 -12.77 -11.73
CA GLU A 9 -40.77 -12.18 -10.47
C GLU A 9 -39.78 -13.11 -9.78
N ILE A 10 -40.10 -14.42 -9.73
CA ILE A 10 -39.23 -15.43 -9.12
C ILE A 10 -37.96 -15.61 -9.95
N ILE A 11 -38.09 -15.63 -11.29
CA ILE A 11 -36.93 -15.66 -12.19
C ILE A 11 -36.05 -14.42 -11.97
N SER A 12 -36.66 -13.24 -11.81
CA SER A 12 -35.95 -11.98 -11.55
C SER A 12 -35.17 -12.02 -10.24
N GLU A 13 -35.77 -12.50 -9.15
CA GLU A 13 -35.10 -12.64 -7.85
C GLU A 13 -33.95 -13.66 -7.90
N ILE A 14 -34.12 -14.77 -8.63
CA ILE A 14 -33.05 -15.77 -8.84
C ILE A 14 -31.86 -15.17 -9.60
N LEU A 15 -32.14 -14.37 -10.63
CA LEU A 15 -31.12 -13.81 -11.51
C LEU A 15 -30.44 -12.54 -10.94
N ALA A 16 -31.14 -11.82 -10.07
CA ALA A 16 -30.70 -10.52 -9.56
C ALA A 16 -29.29 -10.54 -8.94
N PRO A 17 -28.91 -11.49 -8.07
CA PRO A 17 -27.58 -11.51 -7.47
C PRO A 17 -26.43 -11.66 -8.48
N THR A 18 -26.70 -12.30 -9.63
CA THR A 18 -25.69 -12.54 -10.67
C THR A 18 -25.63 -11.41 -11.69
N LEU A 19 -26.78 -10.80 -12.02
CA LEU A 19 -26.90 -9.81 -13.09
C LEU A 19 -26.88 -8.36 -12.61
N LYS A 20 -27.35 -8.07 -11.39
CA LYS A 20 -27.39 -6.70 -10.87
C LYS A 20 -26.02 -6.31 -10.33
N ILE A 21 -25.56 -5.13 -10.73
CA ILE A 21 -24.40 -4.46 -10.15
C ILE A 21 -24.90 -3.53 -9.05
N SER A 22 -24.39 -3.70 -7.83
CA SER A 22 -24.76 -2.83 -6.71
C SER A 22 -24.32 -1.38 -6.96
N ASP A 23 -24.96 -0.42 -6.28
CA ASP A 23 -24.60 0.99 -6.47
C ASP A 23 -23.18 1.29 -5.95
N GLU A 24 -22.77 0.58 -4.91
CA GLU A 24 -21.43 0.67 -4.31
C GLU A 24 -20.37 0.22 -5.33
N LEU A 25 -20.57 -0.93 -5.99
CA LEU A 25 -19.67 -1.41 -7.05
C LEU A 25 -19.66 -0.48 -8.27
N PHE A 26 -20.84 0.05 -8.67
CA PHE A 26 -20.93 0.99 -9.77
C PHE A 26 -20.17 2.29 -9.47
N SER A 27 -20.34 2.84 -8.27
CA SER A 27 -19.79 4.12 -7.83
C SER A 27 -18.39 4.02 -7.23
N ASP A 28 -17.80 2.82 -7.17
CA ASP A 28 -16.46 2.61 -6.66
C ASP A 28 -15.41 3.33 -7.54
N THR A 29 -14.69 4.24 -6.89
CA THR A 29 -13.62 5.07 -7.48
C THR A 29 -12.25 4.66 -6.93
N SER A 30 -12.14 3.44 -6.40
CA SER A 30 -10.88 2.82 -6.03
C SER A 30 -9.92 2.78 -7.23
N GLU A 31 -8.63 2.61 -6.94
CA GLU A 31 -7.60 2.62 -7.99
C GLU A 31 -7.81 1.47 -8.98
N VAL A 32 -8.11 0.28 -8.47
CA VAL A 32 -8.37 -0.89 -9.28
C VAL A 32 -9.88 -0.97 -9.44
N SER A 33 -10.36 -0.76 -10.67
CA SER A 33 -11.78 -0.94 -10.98
C SER A 33 -12.27 -2.27 -10.39
N PRO A 34 -13.42 -2.31 -9.68
CA PRO A 34 -13.94 -3.55 -9.13
C PRO A 34 -14.30 -4.56 -10.24
N PHE A 35 -14.38 -4.10 -11.48
CA PHE A 35 -14.62 -4.93 -12.64
C PHE A 35 -13.32 -5.45 -13.28
N ALA A 36 -12.13 -4.97 -12.87
CA ALA A 36 -10.83 -5.34 -13.47
C ALA A 36 -10.60 -6.85 -13.47
N ASN A 37 -10.87 -7.51 -12.34
CA ASN A 37 -10.74 -8.94 -12.18
C ASN A 37 -12.01 -9.64 -12.69
N ARG A 38 -11.87 -10.44 -13.75
CA ARG A 38 -12.94 -11.35 -14.18
C ARG A 38 -12.74 -12.66 -13.45
N SER A 39 -13.36 -12.81 -12.31
CA SER A 39 -13.31 -14.05 -11.53
C SER A 39 -14.41 -15.05 -11.90
N GLY A 40 -15.41 -14.64 -12.69
CA GLY A 40 -16.56 -15.47 -13.02
C GLY A 40 -16.80 -15.71 -14.52
N GLU A 41 -17.71 -16.64 -14.79
CA GLU A 41 -18.30 -16.86 -16.10
C GLU A 41 -19.00 -15.59 -16.61
N SER A 42 -19.16 -15.49 -17.94
CA SER A 42 -19.88 -14.35 -18.52
C SER A 42 -21.33 -14.37 -18.07
N THR A 43 -21.82 -13.29 -17.47
CA THR A 43 -23.24 -13.12 -17.09
C THR A 43 -24.21 -13.26 -18.27
N SER A 44 -23.71 -13.17 -19.52
CA SER A 44 -24.50 -13.42 -20.73
C SER A 44 -24.96 -14.88 -20.87
N THR A 45 -24.35 -15.84 -20.18
CA THR A 45 -24.79 -17.25 -20.19
C THR A 45 -26.19 -17.42 -19.64
N CYS A 46 -26.63 -16.57 -18.71
CA CYS A 46 -28.00 -16.56 -18.19
C CYS A 46 -29.04 -16.29 -19.30
N LEU A 47 -28.66 -15.57 -20.37
CA LEU A 47 -29.58 -15.22 -21.46
C LEU A 47 -29.93 -16.40 -22.37
N VAL A 48 -29.11 -17.44 -22.41
CA VAL A 48 -29.27 -18.57 -23.35
C VAL A 48 -29.99 -19.77 -22.74
N VAL A 49 -30.42 -19.68 -21.47
CA VAL A 49 -31.08 -20.79 -20.77
C VAL A 49 -32.46 -21.10 -21.37
N CYS A 50 -33.36 -20.12 -21.41
CA CYS A 50 -34.68 -20.25 -22.03
C CYS A 50 -35.28 -18.87 -22.38
N LYS A 51 -36.40 -18.83 -23.11
CA LYS A 51 -37.07 -17.57 -23.51
C LYS A 51 -37.54 -16.72 -22.32
N ALA A 52 -38.00 -17.35 -21.24
CA ALA A 52 -38.41 -16.63 -20.03
C ALA A 52 -37.21 -15.96 -19.34
N TRP A 53 -36.10 -16.70 -19.20
CA TRP A 53 -34.85 -16.15 -18.68
C TRP A 53 -34.33 -15.02 -19.56
N LEU A 54 -34.31 -15.19 -20.89
CA LEU A 54 -33.92 -14.10 -21.80
C LEU A 54 -34.76 -12.84 -21.58
N ARG A 55 -36.10 -12.97 -21.51
CA ARG A 55 -37.01 -11.85 -21.29
C ARG A 55 -36.75 -11.14 -19.96
N VAL A 56 -36.61 -11.88 -18.86
CA VAL A 56 -36.44 -11.33 -17.51
C VAL A 56 -35.01 -10.82 -17.25
N ALA A 57 -34.00 -11.53 -17.75
CA ALA A 57 -32.60 -11.21 -17.57
C ALA A 57 -32.16 -9.97 -18.36
N THR A 58 -32.73 -9.74 -19.56
CA THR A 58 -32.35 -8.63 -20.43
C THR A 58 -32.40 -7.26 -19.74
N PRO A 59 -33.53 -6.83 -19.12
CA PRO A 59 -33.56 -5.55 -18.41
C PRO A 59 -32.60 -5.49 -17.22
N LEU A 60 -32.37 -6.61 -16.52
CA LEU A 60 -31.42 -6.68 -15.40
C LEU A 60 -29.98 -6.48 -15.86
N LEU A 61 -29.57 -7.18 -16.93
CA LEU A 61 -28.22 -7.12 -17.49
C LEU A 61 -27.90 -5.74 -18.08
N TYR A 62 -28.86 -5.13 -18.78
CA TYR A 62 -28.66 -3.82 -19.41
C TYR A 62 -28.83 -2.64 -18.43
N ASN A 63 -29.35 -2.87 -17.22
CA ASN A 63 -29.60 -1.79 -16.27
C ASN A 63 -28.34 -0.97 -15.93
N THR A 64 -27.23 -1.67 -15.66
CA THR A 64 -25.94 -1.07 -15.31
C THR A 64 -24.86 -1.61 -16.23
N VAL A 65 -24.26 -0.74 -17.04
CA VAL A 65 -23.33 -1.12 -18.10
C VAL A 65 -21.93 -0.55 -17.83
N PRO A 66 -20.96 -1.38 -17.39
CA PRO A 66 -19.55 -1.00 -17.32
C PRO A 66 -18.83 -1.26 -18.65
N LEU A 67 -18.33 -0.21 -19.28
CA LEU A 67 -17.51 -0.26 -20.49
C LEU A 67 -16.03 -0.05 -20.14
N ARG A 68 -15.21 -1.05 -20.43
CA ARG A 68 -13.76 -1.07 -20.12
C ARG A 68 -12.87 -1.30 -21.33
N SER A 69 -13.46 -1.46 -22.51
CA SER A 69 -12.73 -1.72 -23.74
C SER A 69 -13.47 -1.23 -24.98
N LYS A 70 -12.70 -0.94 -26.04
CA LYS A 70 -13.24 -0.59 -27.36
C LYS A 70 -14.13 -1.70 -27.93
N ALA A 71 -13.80 -2.97 -27.67
CA ALA A 71 -14.59 -4.11 -28.12
C ALA A 71 -15.98 -4.16 -27.46
N GLN A 72 -16.05 -3.95 -26.14
CA GLN A 72 -17.33 -3.88 -25.43
C GLN A 72 -18.20 -2.72 -25.93
N ALA A 73 -17.63 -1.52 -26.08
CA ALA A 73 -18.35 -0.36 -26.58
C ALA A 73 -18.87 -0.60 -28.01
N LYS A 74 -18.05 -1.19 -28.89
CA LYS A 74 -18.47 -1.54 -30.25
C LYS A 74 -19.58 -2.58 -30.26
N ALA A 75 -19.45 -3.66 -29.48
CA ALA A 75 -20.46 -4.71 -29.39
C ALA A 75 -21.81 -4.16 -28.89
N LEU A 76 -21.78 -3.33 -27.83
CA LEU A 76 -22.99 -2.69 -27.32
C LEU A 76 -23.60 -1.74 -28.35
N SER A 77 -22.80 -0.91 -29.00
CA SER A 77 -23.28 -0.01 -30.06
C SER A 77 -23.96 -0.76 -31.21
N VAL A 78 -23.42 -1.91 -31.63
CA VAL A 78 -24.04 -2.78 -32.64
C VAL A 78 -25.37 -3.35 -32.14
N ALA A 79 -25.39 -3.88 -30.91
CA ALA A 79 -26.61 -4.43 -30.31
C ALA A 79 -27.73 -3.37 -30.22
N LEU A 80 -27.41 -2.16 -29.75
CA LEU A 80 -28.38 -1.07 -29.63
C LEU A 80 -28.85 -0.54 -30.99
N SER A 81 -28.00 -0.58 -32.00
CA SER A 81 -28.39 -0.20 -33.36
C SER A 81 -29.35 -1.22 -33.99
N GLY A 82 -29.14 -2.50 -33.72
CA GLY A 82 -30.02 -3.59 -34.17
C GLY A 82 -31.33 -3.66 -33.38
N ASN A 83 -31.31 -3.33 -32.09
CA ASN A 83 -32.50 -3.26 -31.25
C ASN A 83 -32.41 -2.07 -30.29
N LYS A 84 -33.09 -0.98 -30.66
CA LYS A 84 -33.10 0.28 -29.91
C LYS A 84 -33.81 0.18 -28.56
N GLU A 85 -34.73 -0.77 -28.39
CA GLU A 85 -35.47 -0.96 -27.14
C GLU A 85 -34.54 -1.37 -25.99
N LEU A 86 -33.45 -2.09 -26.30
CA LEU A 86 -32.43 -2.46 -25.31
C LEU A 86 -31.82 -1.25 -24.62
N GLY A 87 -31.68 -0.12 -25.34
CA GLY A 87 -31.12 1.10 -24.80
C GLY A 87 -32.03 1.78 -23.75
N GLN A 88 -33.34 1.49 -23.78
CA GLN A 88 -34.29 2.03 -22.81
C GLN A 88 -34.09 1.45 -21.39
N PHE A 89 -33.51 0.25 -21.31
CA PHE A 89 -33.18 -0.43 -20.05
C PHE A 89 -31.91 0.12 -19.39
N ILE A 90 -31.04 0.81 -20.13
CA ILE A 90 -29.80 1.35 -19.58
C ILE A 90 -30.11 2.56 -18.69
N LYS A 91 -29.85 2.42 -17.40
CA LYS A 91 -30.01 3.48 -16.39
C LYS A 91 -28.66 4.01 -15.90
N LYS A 92 -27.69 3.12 -15.72
CA LYS A 92 -26.35 3.45 -15.23
C LYS A 92 -25.29 3.09 -16.27
N LEU A 93 -24.44 4.04 -16.62
CA LEU A 93 -23.36 3.86 -17.58
C LEU A 93 -22.01 4.23 -16.95
N ARG A 94 -21.08 3.29 -16.90
CA ARG A 94 -19.71 3.49 -16.42
C ARG A 94 -18.73 3.37 -17.58
N VAL A 95 -17.91 4.39 -17.81
CA VAL A 95 -17.00 4.47 -18.97
C VAL A 95 -15.55 4.66 -18.50
N GLU A 96 -14.73 3.63 -18.68
CA GLU A 96 -13.32 3.60 -18.27
C GLU A 96 -12.36 3.76 -19.47
N GLY A 97 -12.58 4.81 -20.28
CA GLY A 97 -11.75 5.09 -21.46
C GLY A 97 -12.45 5.92 -22.54
N GLY A 98 -11.74 6.20 -23.63
CA GLY A 98 -12.30 6.89 -24.80
C GLY A 98 -12.48 5.95 -26.00
N TYR A 99 -13.71 5.47 -26.20
CA TYR A 99 -13.99 4.42 -27.20
C TYR A 99 -14.50 4.92 -28.56
N GLY A 100 -14.37 6.21 -28.85
CA GLY A 100 -14.67 6.79 -30.16
C GLY A 100 -16.16 6.79 -30.51
N GLN A 101 -16.46 6.60 -31.80
CA GLN A 101 -17.81 6.71 -32.36
C GLN A 101 -18.86 5.80 -31.71
N PRO A 102 -18.57 4.54 -31.31
CA PRO A 102 -19.53 3.71 -30.57
C PRO A 102 -20.19 4.39 -29.37
N MET A 103 -19.48 5.26 -28.66
CA MET A 103 -20.05 5.99 -27.51
C MET A 103 -21.16 6.96 -27.91
N TYR A 104 -21.08 7.57 -29.09
CA TYR A 104 -22.15 8.44 -29.60
C TYR A 104 -23.42 7.63 -29.82
N THR A 105 -23.32 6.49 -30.50
CA THR A 105 -24.43 5.59 -30.78
C THR A 105 -25.05 5.05 -29.50
N ILE A 106 -24.24 4.67 -28.50
CA ILE A 106 -24.74 4.20 -27.21
C ILE A 106 -25.57 5.28 -26.53
N LEU A 107 -25.03 6.50 -26.40
CA LEU A 107 -25.72 7.61 -25.74
C LEU A 107 -26.95 8.09 -26.52
N GLN A 108 -26.95 7.96 -27.84
CA GLN A 108 -28.11 8.26 -28.68
C GLN A 108 -29.29 7.29 -28.45
N TYR A 109 -29.02 6.01 -28.23
CA TYR A 109 -30.06 5.00 -28.01
C TYR A 109 -30.38 4.73 -26.53
N ALA A 110 -29.64 5.34 -25.61
CA ALA A 110 -29.86 5.23 -24.16
C ALA A 110 -30.29 6.56 -23.52
N PRO A 111 -31.45 7.14 -23.90
CA PRO A 111 -31.90 8.43 -23.37
C PRO A 111 -32.25 8.39 -21.87
N ASN A 112 -32.43 7.19 -21.31
CA ASN A 112 -32.86 6.96 -19.94
C ASN A 112 -31.71 6.87 -18.93
N ILE A 113 -30.48 7.21 -19.32
CA ILE A 113 -29.34 7.23 -18.41
C ILE A 113 -29.58 8.27 -17.31
N THR A 114 -29.67 7.79 -16.07
CA THR A 114 -29.79 8.59 -14.85
C THR A 114 -28.44 8.78 -14.18
N ASP A 115 -27.53 7.81 -14.34
CA ASP A 115 -26.24 7.78 -13.65
C ASP A 115 -25.11 7.57 -14.65
N ILE A 116 -24.12 8.45 -14.63
CA ILE A 116 -22.93 8.31 -15.46
C ILE A 116 -21.66 8.42 -14.63
N LEU A 117 -20.78 7.43 -14.77
CA LEU A 117 -19.42 7.46 -14.23
C LEU A 117 -18.43 7.57 -15.38
N LEU A 118 -17.58 8.60 -15.34
CA LEU A 118 -16.55 8.83 -16.34
C LEU A 118 -15.15 8.79 -15.74
N SER A 119 -14.29 7.95 -16.32
CA SER A 119 -12.86 7.99 -16.03
C SER A 119 -12.19 9.15 -16.76
N LEU A 120 -11.42 9.94 -16.03
CA LEU A 120 -10.48 10.93 -16.55
C LEU A 120 -9.09 10.33 -16.79
N GLN A 121 -8.89 9.03 -16.50
CA GLN A 121 -7.66 8.31 -16.80
C GLN A 121 -7.67 7.83 -18.26
N LEU A 122 -7.67 8.79 -19.18
CA LEU A 122 -7.63 8.51 -20.62
C LEU A 122 -6.19 8.39 -21.10
N TYR A 123 -5.95 7.43 -21.99
CA TYR A 123 -4.65 7.27 -22.64
C TYR A 123 -4.57 8.10 -23.92
N SER A 124 -3.35 8.34 -24.40
CA SER A 124 -3.12 9.09 -25.64
C SER A 124 -3.64 8.39 -26.91
N ALA A 125 -4.01 7.11 -26.81
CA ALA A 125 -4.60 6.30 -27.89
C ALA A 125 -6.13 6.20 -27.80
N ASP A 126 -6.73 6.80 -26.78
CA ASP A 126 -8.17 6.92 -26.64
C ASP A 126 -8.72 8.00 -27.57
N ASN A 127 -10.01 7.88 -27.89
CA ASN A 127 -10.74 8.86 -28.69
C ASN A 127 -12.04 9.23 -27.97
N THR A 128 -12.13 10.46 -27.49
CA THR A 128 -13.32 10.96 -26.77
C THR A 128 -14.37 11.59 -27.67
N THR A 129 -14.14 11.67 -28.99
CA THR A 129 -15.02 12.42 -29.91
C THR A 129 -16.48 11.96 -29.85
N GLY A 130 -16.73 10.64 -29.91
CA GLY A 130 -18.10 10.12 -29.84
C GLY A 130 -18.73 10.30 -28.47
N LEU A 131 -17.94 10.17 -27.39
CA LEU A 131 -18.39 10.44 -26.02
C LEU A 131 -18.81 11.91 -25.87
N CYS A 132 -17.96 12.86 -26.30
CA CYS A 132 -18.23 14.28 -26.27
C CYS A 132 -19.51 14.67 -27.04
N LYS A 133 -19.73 14.07 -28.21
CA LYS A 133 -20.96 14.30 -28.98
C LYS A 133 -22.19 13.73 -28.28
N GLY A 134 -22.08 12.53 -27.72
CA GLY A 134 -23.20 11.82 -27.10
C GLY A 134 -23.61 12.40 -25.74
N LEU A 135 -22.68 13.00 -24.98
CA LEU A 135 -22.99 13.62 -23.68
C LEU A 135 -24.03 14.75 -23.77
N LYS A 136 -24.13 15.39 -24.94
CA LYS A 136 -25.14 16.42 -25.25
C LYS A 136 -26.56 15.86 -25.45
N LEU A 137 -26.70 14.54 -25.60
CA LEU A 137 -27.97 13.87 -25.87
C LEU A 137 -28.65 13.35 -24.60
N ILE A 138 -27.99 13.44 -23.45
CA ILE A 138 -28.49 12.94 -22.17
C ILE A 138 -28.52 14.08 -21.14
N SER A 139 -29.26 13.87 -20.06
CA SER A 139 -29.35 14.79 -18.91
C SER A 139 -29.34 13.94 -17.63
N PRO A 140 -28.18 13.42 -17.18
CA PRO A 140 -28.12 12.52 -16.03
C PRO A 140 -28.51 13.23 -14.73
N THR A 141 -28.99 12.46 -13.76
CA THR A 141 -29.25 12.90 -12.39
C THR A 141 -27.99 12.87 -11.53
N ARG A 142 -27.11 11.89 -11.78
CA ARG A 142 -25.83 11.71 -11.08
C ARG A 142 -24.65 11.66 -12.06
N LEU A 143 -23.65 12.50 -11.80
CA LEU A 143 -22.34 12.47 -12.46
C LEU A 143 -21.27 12.06 -11.44
N ILE A 144 -20.53 11.00 -11.71
CA ILE A 144 -19.35 10.59 -10.94
C ILE A 144 -18.12 10.72 -11.84
N LEU A 145 -17.13 11.48 -11.42
CA LEU A 145 -15.84 11.52 -12.11
C LEU A 145 -14.81 10.72 -11.32
N TRP A 146 -13.91 10.04 -12.03
CA TRP A 146 -12.82 9.26 -11.45
C TRP A 146 -11.49 9.68 -12.06
N ASN A 147 -10.50 10.05 -11.24
CA ASN A 147 -9.22 10.62 -11.70
C ASN A 147 -8.00 9.72 -11.44
N GLY A 148 -8.20 8.43 -11.13
CA GLY A 148 -7.12 7.48 -10.85
C GLY A 148 -6.18 7.91 -9.70
N ARG A 149 -5.00 7.28 -9.61
CA ARG A 149 -4.03 7.45 -8.51
C ARG A 149 -3.18 8.72 -8.55
N SER A 150 -3.33 9.58 -9.56
CA SER A 150 -2.42 10.70 -9.74
C SER A 150 -2.84 11.91 -8.91
N ILE A 151 -2.66 11.82 -7.59
CA ILE A 151 -2.88 12.92 -6.65
C ILE A 151 -1.96 14.10 -6.99
N PHE A 152 -0.77 13.81 -7.52
CA PHE A 152 0.30 14.79 -7.72
C PHE A 152 0.44 15.30 -9.16
N ARG A 153 -0.17 14.63 -10.15
CA ARG A 153 -0.02 15.05 -11.56
C ARG A 153 -1.28 14.81 -12.36
N GLU A 154 -2.03 15.86 -12.62
CA GLU A 154 -3.16 15.78 -13.52
C GLU A 154 -2.68 15.54 -14.97
N PRO A 155 -3.06 14.44 -15.63
CA PRO A 155 -2.60 14.19 -16.99
C PRO A 155 -3.25 15.19 -17.96
N ASP A 156 -2.49 16.10 -18.54
CA ASP A 156 -2.98 17.14 -19.46
C ASP A 156 -2.99 16.69 -20.92
N ASN A 157 -3.49 15.49 -21.18
CA ASN A 157 -3.60 15.05 -22.56
C ASN A 157 -4.80 15.73 -23.27
N LYS A 158 -4.68 15.91 -24.59
CA LYS A 158 -5.69 16.57 -25.42
C LYS A 158 -7.08 15.96 -25.28
N MET A 159 -7.19 14.64 -25.12
CA MET A 159 -8.47 13.93 -25.02
C MET A 159 -9.20 14.22 -23.70
N ILE A 160 -8.46 14.32 -22.60
CA ILE A 160 -8.97 14.72 -21.28
C ILE A 160 -9.43 16.17 -21.33
N LEU A 161 -8.60 17.08 -21.86
CA LEU A 161 -8.97 18.49 -21.99
C LEU A 161 -10.23 18.66 -22.84
N GLN A 162 -10.35 17.91 -23.94
CA GLN A 162 -11.56 17.90 -24.78
C GLN A 162 -12.79 17.39 -24.01
N LEU A 163 -12.66 16.30 -23.23
CA LEU A 163 -13.75 15.76 -22.42
C LEU A 163 -14.17 16.75 -21.32
N VAL A 164 -13.21 17.30 -20.57
CA VAL A 164 -13.45 18.32 -19.53
C VAL A 164 -14.16 19.53 -20.12
N ASN A 165 -13.67 20.08 -21.24
CA ASN A 165 -14.32 21.21 -21.92
C ASN A 165 -15.76 20.87 -22.34
N THR A 166 -16.00 19.64 -22.81
CA THR A 166 -17.34 19.21 -23.20
C THR A 166 -18.26 19.09 -21.99
N LEU A 167 -17.76 18.54 -20.87
CA LEU A 167 -18.52 18.48 -19.62
C LEU A 167 -18.90 19.88 -19.14
N CYS A 168 -17.98 20.84 -19.17
CA CYS A 168 -18.28 22.23 -18.81
C CYS A 168 -19.42 22.83 -19.66
N GLN A 169 -19.54 22.43 -20.93
CA GLN A 169 -20.63 22.86 -21.81
C GLN A 169 -21.94 22.14 -21.52
N CYS A 170 -21.90 20.83 -21.22
CA CYS A 170 -23.11 20.03 -21.04
C CYS A 170 -23.75 20.22 -19.64
N ILE A 171 -22.94 20.41 -18.59
CA ILE A 171 -23.43 20.50 -17.20
C ILE A 171 -24.51 21.58 -17.01
N PRO A 172 -24.38 22.81 -17.54
CA PRO A 172 -25.44 23.80 -17.46
C PRO A 172 -26.76 23.34 -18.10
N GLU A 173 -26.70 22.59 -19.19
CA GLU A 173 -27.86 22.05 -19.93
C GLU A 173 -28.51 20.85 -19.21
N TRP A 174 -27.78 20.15 -18.35
CA TRP A 174 -28.28 18.98 -17.60
C TRP A 174 -29.22 19.37 -16.45
N ASN A 175 -30.46 19.64 -16.81
CA ASN A 175 -31.54 20.05 -15.90
C ASN A 175 -31.87 19.07 -14.77
N ARG A 176 -31.43 17.81 -14.85
CA ARG A 176 -31.67 16.80 -13.81
C ARG A 176 -30.48 16.59 -12.87
N LEU A 177 -29.31 17.15 -13.15
CA LEU A 177 -28.10 16.89 -12.38
C LEU A 177 -28.21 17.46 -10.95
N CYS A 178 -28.30 16.58 -9.96
CA CYS A 178 -28.37 16.94 -8.55
C CYS A 178 -27.37 16.20 -7.65
N ILE A 179 -26.65 15.20 -8.18
CA ILE A 179 -25.60 14.48 -7.46
C ILE A 179 -24.28 14.57 -8.24
N PHE A 180 -23.21 14.98 -7.56
CA PHE A 180 -21.88 15.10 -8.15
C PHE A 180 -20.82 14.38 -7.29
N GLY A 181 -20.19 13.36 -7.86
CA GLY A 181 -18.99 12.73 -7.32
C GLY A 181 -17.73 13.41 -7.84
N CYS A 182 -17.11 14.22 -6.99
CA CYS A 182 -15.88 14.95 -7.28
C CYS A 182 -14.67 14.03 -6.97
N PRO A 183 -13.68 13.88 -7.86
CA PRO A 183 -12.51 13.05 -7.64
C PRO A 183 -11.33 13.83 -7.04
N PHE A 184 -11.46 15.14 -6.84
CA PHE A 184 -10.35 16.01 -6.51
C PHE A 184 -10.21 16.20 -5.00
N HIS A 185 -8.98 16.15 -4.51
CA HIS A 185 -8.65 16.41 -3.11
C HIS A 185 -8.44 17.89 -2.81
N SER A 186 -8.01 18.65 -3.82
CA SER A 186 -7.63 20.06 -3.72
C SER A 186 -8.17 20.87 -4.92
N PRO A 187 -8.23 22.21 -4.84
CA PRO A 187 -8.80 23.06 -5.89
C PRO A 187 -7.81 23.29 -7.05
N THR A 188 -7.46 22.23 -7.78
CA THR A 188 -6.64 22.33 -8.99
C THR A 188 -7.36 23.14 -10.09
N ALA A 189 -6.61 23.59 -11.11
CA ALA A 189 -7.20 24.30 -12.25
C ALA A 189 -8.31 23.47 -12.94
N ARG A 190 -8.14 22.15 -13.04
CA ARG A 190 -9.15 21.24 -13.60
C ARG A 190 -10.34 21.05 -12.67
N ALA A 191 -10.11 20.89 -11.36
CA ALA A 191 -11.17 20.79 -10.37
C ALA A 191 -12.08 22.00 -10.44
N LEU A 192 -11.51 23.20 -10.41
CA LEU A 192 -12.24 24.47 -10.53
C LEU A 192 -13.01 24.55 -11.85
N LYS A 193 -12.38 24.16 -12.97
CA LYS A 193 -13.02 24.18 -14.28
C LYS A 193 -14.28 23.30 -14.36
N LEU A 194 -14.32 22.17 -13.65
CA LEU A 194 -15.48 21.28 -13.60
C LEU A 194 -16.52 21.70 -12.56
N VAL A 195 -16.07 22.23 -11.41
CA VAL A 195 -16.96 22.62 -10.30
C VAL A 195 -17.71 23.92 -10.60
N LEU A 196 -17.11 24.88 -11.31
CA LEU A 196 -17.75 26.17 -11.60
C LEU A 196 -19.06 26.05 -12.40
N PRO A 197 -19.14 25.28 -13.52
CA PRO A 197 -20.40 25.06 -14.22
C PRO A 197 -21.49 24.39 -13.38
N ILE A 198 -21.09 23.54 -12.41
CA ILE A 198 -22.03 22.91 -11.47
C ILE A 198 -22.58 23.95 -10.49
N ALA A 199 -21.71 24.83 -9.97
CA ALA A 199 -22.09 25.93 -9.09
C ALA A 199 -23.05 26.91 -9.79
N GLU A 200 -22.78 27.24 -11.06
CA GLU A 200 -23.63 28.11 -11.88
C GLU A 200 -25.02 27.52 -12.13
N ALA A 201 -25.12 26.20 -12.30
CA ALA A 201 -26.40 25.52 -12.48
C ALA A 201 -27.30 25.59 -11.24
N LYS A 202 -26.75 25.78 -10.03
CA LYS A 202 -27.48 25.93 -8.75
C LYS A 202 -28.50 24.82 -8.44
N ARG A 203 -28.24 23.59 -8.90
CA ARG A 203 -29.15 22.43 -8.73
C ARG A 203 -28.60 21.34 -7.80
N LEU A 204 -27.32 21.43 -7.42
CA LEU A 204 -26.64 20.35 -6.71
C LEU A 204 -27.20 20.20 -5.29
N ARG A 205 -27.59 18.97 -4.94
CA ARG A 205 -28.10 18.58 -3.60
C ARG A 205 -27.12 17.68 -2.85
N THR A 206 -26.48 16.76 -3.55
CA THR A 206 -25.53 15.81 -2.96
C THR A 206 -24.17 15.97 -3.60
N LEU A 207 -23.17 16.26 -2.77
CA LEU A 207 -21.77 16.29 -3.17
C LEU A 207 -21.07 15.07 -2.56
N VAL A 208 -20.43 14.25 -3.39
CA VAL A 208 -19.61 13.12 -2.91
C VAL A 208 -18.13 13.46 -3.09
N LEU A 209 -17.37 13.40 -2.01
CA LEU A 209 -15.95 13.75 -1.96
C LEU A 209 -15.12 12.52 -1.53
N PRO A 210 -13.88 12.39 -2.02
CA PRO A 210 -13.05 11.24 -1.69
C PRO A 210 -12.48 11.35 -0.27
N ARG A 211 -12.26 12.57 0.23
CA ARG A 211 -11.59 12.84 1.51
C ARG A 211 -12.15 14.08 2.23
N PRO A 212 -12.06 14.11 3.58
CA PRO A 212 -12.37 15.25 4.45
C PRO A 212 -11.73 16.57 3.99
N LEU A 213 -10.44 16.53 3.63
CA LEU A 213 -9.68 17.72 3.22
C LEU A 213 -10.26 18.43 1.98
N ALA A 214 -11.08 17.74 1.19
CA ALA A 214 -11.73 18.35 0.04
C ALA A 214 -12.97 19.19 0.39
N VAL A 215 -13.54 18.98 1.58
CA VAL A 215 -14.81 19.60 1.99
C VAL A 215 -14.74 21.13 1.98
N PRO A 216 -13.75 21.80 2.61
CA PRO A 216 -13.76 23.26 2.72
C PRO A 216 -13.79 23.95 1.36
N TRP A 217 -12.88 23.57 0.45
CA TRP A 217 -12.76 24.26 -0.83
C TRP A 217 -13.95 23.94 -1.75
N ALA A 218 -14.46 22.70 -1.73
CA ALA A 218 -15.57 22.30 -2.58
C ALA A 218 -16.87 22.97 -2.13
N TYR A 219 -17.11 23.02 -0.80
CA TYR A 219 -18.24 23.75 -0.24
C TYR A 219 -18.17 25.24 -0.58
N GLU A 220 -17.02 25.89 -0.42
CA GLU A 220 -16.87 27.32 -0.74
C GLU A 220 -17.26 27.66 -2.19
N LYS A 221 -16.97 26.76 -3.14
CA LYS A 221 -17.37 26.94 -4.54
C LYS A 221 -18.82 26.56 -4.83
N LEU A 222 -19.43 25.69 -4.02
CA LEU A 222 -20.77 25.15 -4.24
C LEU A 222 -21.82 25.67 -3.25
N LYS A 223 -21.49 26.55 -2.31
CA LYS A 223 -22.40 27.09 -1.28
C LYS A 223 -23.64 27.82 -1.82
N GLY A 224 -23.64 28.21 -3.09
CA GLY A 224 -24.81 28.76 -3.78
C GLY A 224 -25.80 27.71 -4.30
N CYS A 225 -25.47 26.42 -4.19
CA CYS A 225 -26.36 25.31 -4.51
C CYS A 225 -27.20 24.91 -3.28
N PRO A 226 -28.38 24.30 -3.47
CA PRO A 226 -29.20 23.77 -2.38
C PRO A 226 -28.63 22.45 -1.85
N LEU A 227 -27.40 22.48 -1.31
CA LEU A 227 -26.74 21.30 -0.77
C LEU A 227 -27.49 20.79 0.46
N GLU A 228 -27.86 19.51 0.41
CA GLU A 228 -28.52 18.77 1.50
C GLU A 228 -27.50 17.88 2.23
N VAL A 229 -26.55 17.30 1.49
CA VAL A 229 -25.56 16.36 2.03
C VAL A 229 -24.22 16.48 1.31
N ILE A 230 -23.13 16.48 2.09
CA ILE A 230 -21.75 16.26 1.61
C ILE A 230 -21.29 14.88 2.08
N GLN A 231 -21.33 13.90 1.19
CA GLN A 231 -20.88 12.54 1.47
C GLN A 231 -19.36 12.45 1.34
N VAL A 232 -18.68 12.00 2.39
CA VAL A 232 -17.22 11.81 2.37
C VAL A 232 -16.94 10.31 2.38
N LYS A 233 -16.26 9.79 1.34
CA LYS A 233 -16.05 8.34 1.15
C LYS A 233 -15.08 7.72 2.16
N PHE A 234 -14.03 8.42 2.51
CA PHE A 234 -13.05 7.98 3.50
C PHE A 234 -13.18 8.86 4.74
N ARG A 235 -13.36 8.25 5.90
CA ARG A 235 -13.12 8.92 7.16
C ARG A 235 -11.61 8.82 7.41
N GLU A 236 -10.92 9.95 7.51
CA GLU A 236 -9.47 10.01 7.76
C GLU A 236 -9.15 10.13 9.26
N ASP A 237 -10.01 9.55 10.11
CA ASP A 237 -9.91 9.52 11.57
C ASP A 237 -8.68 8.78 12.12
N LEU A 238 -7.79 8.30 11.25
CA LEU A 238 -6.52 7.66 11.64
C LEU A 238 -5.26 8.39 11.13
N TRP A 239 -5.39 9.44 10.31
CA TRP A 239 -4.22 10.05 9.64
C TRP A 239 -4.21 11.57 9.62
N ILE A 240 -5.36 12.21 9.81
CA ILE A 240 -5.44 13.66 9.90
C ILE A 240 -5.53 14.00 11.38
N GLY A 241 -4.50 14.68 11.91
CA GLY A 241 -4.54 15.22 13.26
C GLY A 241 -5.80 16.06 13.47
N GLU A 242 -6.38 16.03 14.67
CA GLU A 242 -7.62 16.74 15.04
C GLU A 242 -7.63 18.22 14.58
N ASN A 243 -6.46 18.82 14.37
CA ASN A 243 -6.30 20.21 13.95
C ASN A 243 -6.47 20.50 12.44
N GLU A 244 -6.44 19.50 11.56
CA GLU A 244 -6.50 19.72 10.11
C GLU A 244 -7.93 19.75 9.54
N LEU A 245 -8.93 19.34 10.30
CA LEU A 245 -10.33 19.47 9.92
C LEU A 245 -10.84 20.89 10.25
N SER A 246 -10.21 21.91 9.66
CA SER A 246 -10.54 23.32 9.88
C SER A 246 -12.02 23.66 9.63
N TYR A 247 -12.74 22.80 8.90
CA TYR A 247 -14.18 22.93 8.66
C TYR A 247 -15.05 22.52 9.86
N GLU A 248 -14.52 21.87 10.89
CA GLU A 248 -15.27 21.59 12.11
C GLU A 248 -15.71 22.87 12.83
N LYS A 249 -14.98 23.97 12.59
CA LYS A 249 -15.37 25.32 13.05
C LYS A 249 -16.56 25.90 12.27
N ASN A 250 -16.91 25.34 11.12
CA ASN A 250 -18.06 25.77 10.31
C ASN A 250 -19.26 24.85 10.56
N SER A 251 -20.17 25.30 11.43
CA SER A 251 -21.36 24.55 11.84
C SER A 251 -22.27 24.15 10.68
N VAL A 252 -22.32 24.94 9.60
CA VAL A 252 -23.11 24.63 8.41
C VAL A 252 -22.50 23.45 7.65
N ILE A 253 -21.19 23.46 7.45
CA ILE A 253 -20.49 22.34 6.80
C ILE A 253 -20.69 21.07 7.63
N MET A 254 -20.50 21.15 8.96
CA MET A 254 -20.70 20.01 9.86
C MET A 254 -22.12 19.43 9.79
N ALA A 255 -23.14 20.28 9.68
CA ALA A 255 -24.52 19.83 9.52
C ALA A 255 -24.76 19.08 8.20
N LEU A 256 -24.02 19.41 7.14
CA LEU A 256 -24.12 18.80 5.80
C LEU A 256 -23.26 17.54 5.65
N VAL A 257 -22.10 17.47 6.30
CA VAL A 257 -21.15 16.37 6.14
C VAL A 257 -21.73 15.07 6.70
N ARG A 258 -21.71 14.02 5.88
CA ARG A 258 -21.98 12.64 6.26
C ARG A 258 -20.80 11.81 5.80
N TYR A 259 -20.10 11.20 6.74
CA TYR A 259 -19.17 10.15 6.36
C TYR A 259 -20.02 8.99 5.84
N MET A 260 -19.76 8.58 4.61
CA MET A 260 -20.25 7.26 4.23
C MET A 260 -19.57 6.30 5.17
N ASP A 261 -20.30 5.30 5.67
CA ASP A 261 -19.70 4.16 6.36
C ASP A 261 -18.86 3.39 5.32
N GLY A 262 -17.74 4.01 4.96
CA GLY A 262 -16.82 3.65 3.92
C GLY A 262 -15.98 2.52 4.43
N ARG A 263 -16.61 1.39 4.73
CA ARG A 263 -15.99 0.11 4.50
C ARG A 263 -16.00 -0.04 2.98
N PRO A 264 -14.94 0.34 2.23
CA PRO A 264 -14.83 -0.17 0.89
C PRO A 264 -14.93 -1.68 1.05
N HIS A 265 -16.02 -2.29 0.57
CA HIS A 265 -16.11 -3.72 0.40
C HIS A 265 -15.20 -4.14 -0.77
N GLY A 266 -13.97 -3.62 -0.80
CA GLY A 266 -12.79 -4.35 -1.24
C GLY A 266 -12.57 -5.50 -0.28
N ARG A 267 -13.59 -6.35 -0.12
CA ARG A 267 -13.38 -7.76 0.10
C ARG A 267 -12.36 -8.13 -0.95
N ARG A 268 -11.14 -8.47 -0.50
CA ARG A 268 -10.51 -9.73 -0.89
C ARG A 268 -11.67 -10.65 -1.17
N GLU A 269 -11.93 -10.93 -2.44
CA GLU A 269 -12.97 -11.87 -2.87
C GLU A 269 -13.01 -12.90 -1.77
N VAL A 270 -14.10 -12.93 -0.99
CA VAL A 270 -14.27 -14.05 -0.07
C VAL A 270 -14.32 -15.16 -1.07
N ALA A 271 -13.17 -15.84 -1.25
CA ALA A 271 -13.01 -16.99 -2.10
C ALA A 271 -14.22 -17.80 -1.73
N VAL A 272 -15.23 -17.83 -2.63
CA VAL A 272 -16.64 -18.12 -2.35
C VAL A 272 -16.62 -19.03 -1.16
N THR A 273 -16.96 -18.53 0.04
CA THR A 273 -16.71 -19.31 1.28
C THR A 273 -17.31 -20.64 0.94
N PRO A 274 -16.49 -21.70 0.73
CA PRO A 274 -16.99 -22.88 0.06
C PRO A 274 -18.17 -23.27 0.91
N ILE A 275 -19.36 -23.33 0.31
CA ILE A 275 -20.60 -23.56 1.06
C ILE A 275 -20.26 -24.77 1.93
N ILE A 276 -20.04 -24.53 3.22
CA ILE A 276 -19.58 -25.57 4.11
C ILE A 276 -20.84 -26.39 4.25
N LEU A 277 -20.96 -27.42 3.41
CA LEU A 277 -22.05 -28.35 3.49
C LEU A 277 -22.04 -28.82 4.94
N PRO A 278 -23.15 -28.59 5.69
CA PRO A 278 -23.20 -29.03 7.07
C PRO A 278 -22.80 -30.50 7.10
N SER A 279 -21.90 -30.86 8.02
CA SER A 279 -21.45 -32.24 8.18
C SER A 279 -22.68 -33.15 8.12
N LEU A 280 -22.64 -34.17 7.26
CA LEU A 280 -23.71 -35.17 7.13
C LEU A 280 -24.02 -35.86 8.48
N ASN A 281 -23.10 -35.75 9.44
CA ASN A 281 -23.30 -36.15 10.82
C ASN A 281 -23.03 -34.96 11.77
N PRO A 282 -24.06 -34.35 12.39
CA PRO A 282 -23.89 -33.25 13.34
C PRO A 282 -23.16 -33.64 14.63
N SER A 283 -22.99 -34.95 14.90
CA SER A 283 -22.26 -35.49 16.04
C SER A 283 -20.80 -35.86 15.73
N PHE A 284 -20.34 -35.69 14.49
CA PHE A 284 -18.95 -35.95 14.17
C PHE A 284 -18.03 -34.93 14.84
N VAL A 285 -17.20 -35.40 15.78
CA VAL A 285 -16.15 -34.60 16.41
C VAL A 285 -14.81 -35.01 15.79
N PRO A 286 -14.19 -34.16 14.95
CA PRO A 286 -12.90 -34.45 14.36
C PRO A 286 -11.88 -34.82 15.45
N LEU A 287 -11.11 -35.89 15.20
CA LEU A 287 -10.03 -36.35 16.08
C LEU A 287 -10.49 -36.79 17.49
N ALA A 288 -11.74 -37.17 17.70
CA ALA A 288 -12.25 -37.61 19.02
C ALA A 288 -11.48 -38.80 19.61
N ASN A 289 -11.05 -39.74 18.76
CA ASN A 289 -10.36 -40.97 19.18
C ASN A 289 -8.82 -40.87 19.11
N VAL A 290 -8.28 -39.69 18.80
CA VAL A 290 -6.82 -39.49 18.65
C VAL A 290 -6.23 -39.07 20.01
N PRO A 291 -5.10 -39.66 20.46
CA PRO A 291 -4.44 -39.23 21.69
C PRO A 291 -4.16 -37.73 21.71
N HIS A 292 -4.33 -37.08 22.86
CA HIS A 292 -4.24 -35.62 22.99
C HIS A 292 -2.95 -35.02 22.42
N GLY A 293 -1.79 -35.64 22.64
CA GLY A 293 -0.52 -35.16 22.10
C GLY A 293 -0.43 -35.20 20.57
N ILE A 294 -1.06 -36.18 19.91
CA ILE A 294 -1.11 -36.25 18.44
C ILE A 294 -2.14 -35.26 17.92
N LYS A 295 -3.30 -35.15 18.58
CA LYS A 295 -4.33 -34.15 18.24
C LYS A 295 -3.77 -32.73 18.29
N ASP A 296 -3.01 -32.39 19.34
CA ASP A 296 -2.37 -31.09 19.48
C ASP A 296 -1.34 -30.82 18.39
N LYS A 297 -0.52 -31.81 18.02
CA LYS A 297 0.44 -31.67 16.92
C LYS A 297 -0.26 -31.44 15.57
N ILE A 298 -1.32 -32.19 15.29
CA ILE A 298 -2.12 -32.02 14.06
C ILE A 298 -2.77 -30.64 14.04
N LEU A 299 -3.45 -30.24 15.12
CA LEU A 299 -4.11 -28.94 15.20
C LEU A 299 -3.11 -27.77 15.17
N GLY A 300 -1.95 -27.91 15.82
CA GLY A 300 -0.87 -26.94 15.77
C GLY A 300 -0.36 -26.73 14.34
N LEU A 301 -0.15 -27.80 13.57
CA LEU A 301 0.23 -27.71 12.16
C LEU A 301 -0.87 -27.05 11.31
N VAL A 302 -2.14 -27.41 11.53
CA VAL A 302 -3.27 -26.76 10.84
C VAL A 302 -3.29 -25.27 11.13
N LEU A 303 -3.11 -24.87 12.40
CA LEU A 303 -3.08 -23.48 12.83
C LEU A 303 -1.87 -22.73 12.27
N TYR A 304 -0.70 -23.38 12.22
CA TYR A 304 0.50 -22.84 11.56
C TYR A 304 0.23 -22.48 10.09
N PHE A 305 -0.42 -23.37 9.33
CA PHE A 305 -0.77 -23.07 7.93
C PHE A 305 -1.95 -22.09 7.79
N ALA A 306 -2.87 -22.07 8.75
CA ALA A 306 -4.02 -21.15 8.74
C ALA A 306 -3.67 -19.72 9.19
N MET A 307 -2.54 -19.54 9.87
CA MET A 307 -1.95 -18.26 10.26
C MET A 307 -0.67 -18.00 9.47
N PRO A 308 -0.73 -17.89 8.14
CA PRO A 308 0.47 -17.78 7.32
C PRO A 308 1.33 -16.59 7.74
N ASP A 309 2.64 -16.78 7.63
CA ASP A 309 3.65 -15.76 7.88
C ASP A 309 3.40 -14.52 6.99
N GLU A 310 3.42 -13.33 7.59
CA GLU A 310 3.26 -12.05 6.89
C GLU A 310 4.30 -11.86 5.78
N GLU A 311 5.43 -12.57 5.79
CA GLU A 311 6.42 -12.54 4.69
C GLU A 311 5.82 -12.95 3.33
N ALA A 312 4.78 -13.81 3.29
CA ALA A 312 4.07 -14.11 2.05
C ALA A 312 3.21 -12.93 1.54
N MET A 313 2.99 -11.92 2.38
CA MET A 313 2.26 -10.69 2.11
C MET A 313 3.19 -9.48 2.35
N HIS A 314 4.14 -9.23 1.44
CA HIS A 314 4.85 -7.93 1.33
C HIS A 314 3.93 -6.72 1.03
N ALA A 315 2.64 -6.79 1.35
CA ALA A 315 1.75 -5.65 1.39
C ALA A 315 1.98 -4.94 2.74
N PRO A 316 2.42 -3.67 2.76
CA PRO A 316 2.70 -2.96 4.00
C PRO A 316 1.46 -2.87 4.89
N ALA A 317 1.63 -3.28 6.15
CA ALA A 317 0.93 -2.79 7.35
C ALA A 317 -0.60 -2.62 7.26
N ALA A 318 -1.33 -3.66 6.84
CA ALA A 318 -2.79 -3.70 6.93
C ALA A 318 -3.31 -4.73 7.94
N GLU A 319 -2.48 -5.18 8.90
CA GLU A 319 -2.93 -6.11 9.95
C GLU A 319 -3.77 -5.45 11.05
N PHE A 320 -3.72 -4.12 11.19
CA PHE A 320 -4.88 -3.40 11.71
C PHE A 320 -5.83 -3.17 10.54
N SER A 321 -6.75 -4.13 10.40
CA SER A 321 -8.00 -3.86 9.71
C SER A 321 -8.57 -2.57 10.33
N THR A 322 -8.51 -1.47 9.58
CA THR A 322 -9.14 -0.19 9.92
C THR A 322 -10.66 -0.31 10.13
N ASN A 323 -11.21 -1.53 9.97
CA ASN A 323 -12.61 -1.86 10.06
C ASN A 323 -13.03 -2.43 11.43
N GLY A 324 -12.14 -2.50 12.43
CA GLY A 324 -12.45 -3.14 13.72
C GLY A 324 -12.77 -4.63 13.60
N GLU A 325 -12.48 -5.24 12.45
CA GLU A 325 -12.60 -6.67 12.26
C GLU A 325 -11.44 -7.33 13.00
N ILE A 326 -11.80 -8.23 13.92
CA ILE A 326 -10.87 -9.14 14.58
C ILE A 326 -10.01 -9.77 13.50
N SER A 327 -8.69 -9.55 13.56
CA SER A 327 -7.73 -10.19 12.63
C SER A 327 -8.09 -11.67 12.47
N PRO A 328 -8.10 -12.23 11.25
CA PRO A 328 -8.40 -13.65 11.04
C PRO A 328 -7.58 -14.55 11.99
N ARG A 329 -6.33 -14.16 12.31
CA ARG A 329 -5.47 -14.84 13.27
C ARG A 329 -6.04 -14.76 14.71
N LEU A 330 -6.53 -13.59 15.11
CA LEU A 330 -7.20 -13.42 16.40
C LEU A 330 -8.52 -14.19 16.47
N SER A 331 -9.28 -14.27 15.37
CA SER A 331 -10.53 -15.03 15.35
C SER A 331 -10.31 -16.53 15.63
N LEU A 332 -9.19 -17.08 15.14
CA LEU A 332 -8.79 -18.47 15.41
C LEU A 332 -8.43 -18.68 16.87
N LEU A 333 -7.76 -17.73 17.54
CA LEU A 333 -7.49 -17.79 18.97
C LEU A 333 -8.77 -17.83 19.82
N LEU A 334 -9.87 -17.24 19.32
CA LEU A 334 -11.15 -17.12 20.02
C LEU A 334 -12.09 -18.32 19.82
N VAL A 335 -11.72 -19.30 18.98
CA VAL A 335 -12.56 -20.48 18.70
C VAL A 335 -12.76 -21.37 19.92
N SER A 336 -11.68 -21.69 20.65
CA SER A 336 -11.72 -22.55 21.84
C SER A 336 -10.45 -22.40 22.68
N LYS A 337 -10.45 -22.87 23.93
CA LYS A 337 -9.24 -22.91 24.78
C LYS A 337 -8.09 -23.72 24.15
N THR A 338 -8.40 -24.77 23.39
CA THR A 338 -7.39 -25.57 22.69
C THR A 338 -6.78 -24.78 21.54
N PHE A 339 -7.60 -24.10 20.76
CA PHE A 339 -7.13 -23.22 19.69
C PHE A 339 -6.32 -22.07 20.26
N HIS A 340 -6.79 -21.43 21.34
CA HIS A 340 -6.04 -20.38 22.02
C HIS A 340 -4.63 -20.85 22.39
N ARG A 341 -4.51 -21.97 23.13
CA ARG A 341 -3.22 -22.51 23.57
C ARG A 341 -2.30 -22.89 22.41
N LEU A 342 -2.82 -23.55 21.38
CA LEU A 342 -2.02 -24.05 20.25
C LEU A 342 -1.68 -22.96 19.23
N ALA A 343 -2.53 -21.96 19.07
CA ALA A 343 -2.33 -20.87 18.12
C ALA A 343 -1.52 -19.72 18.71
N LEU A 344 -1.48 -19.55 20.04
CA LEU A 344 -0.77 -18.42 20.67
C LEU A 344 0.69 -18.28 20.21
N PRO A 345 1.50 -19.36 20.12
CA PRO A 345 2.86 -19.26 19.62
C PRO A 345 2.93 -18.81 18.15
N HIS A 346 1.97 -19.22 17.32
CA HIS A 346 1.88 -18.84 15.91
C HIS A 346 1.36 -17.41 15.72
N TYR A 347 0.52 -16.93 16.64
CA TYR A 347 0.03 -15.56 16.65
C TYR A 347 1.16 -14.56 16.96
N TYR A 348 2.00 -14.87 17.95
CA TYR A 348 3.14 -14.02 18.32
C TYR A 348 4.45 -14.39 17.60
N ALA A 349 4.41 -15.32 16.64
CA ALA A 349 5.61 -15.70 15.89
C ALA A 349 6.19 -14.51 15.12
N HIS A 350 5.33 -13.69 14.53
CA HIS A 350 5.72 -12.49 13.80
C HIS A 350 4.90 -11.33 14.32
N VAL A 351 5.58 -10.41 14.99
CA VAL A 351 4.98 -9.27 15.68
C VAL A 351 5.33 -8.01 14.92
N THR A 352 4.32 -7.36 14.37
CA THR A 352 4.44 -6.07 13.70
C THR A 352 3.93 -4.98 14.64
N ILE A 353 4.82 -4.05 15.00
CA ILE A 353 4.51 -2.90 15.85
C ILE A 353 4.32 -1.68 14.95
N THR A 354 3.12 -1.14 14.94
CA THR A 354 2.77 0.05 14.14
C THR A 354 2.86 1.33 14.95
N HIS A 355 2.46 1.27 16.22
CA HIS A 355 2.42 2.41 17.12
C HIS A 355 3.24 2.14 18.39
N PHE A 356 3.67 3.20 19.08
CA PHE A 356 4.41 3.06 20.34
C PHE A 356 3.58 2.33 21.43
N ILE A 357 2.25 2.51 21.40
CA ILE A 357 1.32 1.83 22.32
C ILE A 357 1.38 0.32 22.11
N ASP A 358 1.47 -0.15 20.86
CA ASP A 358 1.59 -1.58 20.54
C ASP A 358 2.87 -2.16 21.15
N ALA A 359 3.98 -1.42 21.11
CA ALA A 359 5.24 -1.82 21.73
C ALA A 359 5.09 -1.97 23.25
N ALA A 360 4.51 -0.97 23.92
CA ALA A 360 4.30 -1.00 25.36
C ALA A 360 3.35 -2.14 25.79
N CYS A 361 2.26 -2.35 25.03
CA CYS A 361 1.33 -3.46 25.24
C CYS A 361 2.03 -4.82 25.04
N PHE A 362 2.83 -4.95 23.99
CA PHE A 362 3.55 -6.19 23.70
C PHE A 362 4.59 -6.51 24.77
N ILE A 363 5.37 -5.53 25.23
CA ILE A 363 6.31 -5.70 26.35
C ILE A 363 5.55 -6.12 27.62
N SER A 364 4.40 -5.51 27.89
CA SER A 364 3.55 -5.88 29.02
C SER A 364 3.03 -7.32 28.90
N ILE A 365 2.69 -7.77 27.69
CA ILE A 365 2.31 -9.16 27.41
C ILE A 365 3.49 -10.11 27.66
N LEU A 366 4.70 -9.78 27.23
CA LEU A 366 5.89 -10.61 27.48
C LEU A 366 6.22 -10.69 28.97
N ALA A 367 6.11 -9.58 29.70
CA ALA A 367 6.32 -9.55 31.14
C ALA A 367 5.27 -10.38 31.89
N LYS A 368 4.00 -10.30 31.46
CA LYS A 368 2.88 -11.05 32.07
C LYS A 368 2.87 -12.53 31.69
N TYR A 369 3.30 -12.86 30.48
CA TYR A 369 3.30 -14.21 29.92
C TYR A 369 4.68 -14.54 29.30
N PRO A 370 5.72 -14.80 30.11
CA PRO A 370 7.07 -15.05 29.61
C PRO A 370 7.17 -16.24 28.64
N SER A 371 6.23 -17.19 28.70
CA SER A 371 6.15 -18.32 27.77
C SER A 371 5.85 -17.92 26.32
N VAL A 372 5.36 -16.69 26.08
CA VAL A 372 5.16 -16.14 24.74
C VAL A 372 6.48 -15.75 24.09
N GLY A 373 7.45 -15.26 24.87
CA GLY A 373 8.75 -14.77 24.38
C GLY A 373 9.47 -15.75 23.46
N PRO A 374 9.66 -17.03 23.86
CA PRO A 374 10.26 -18.06 23.00
C PRO A 374 9.49 -18.38 21.71
N GLY A 375 8.24 -17.95 21.60
CA GLY A 375 7.42 -18.06 20.40
C GLY A 375 7.75 -17.00 19.35
N VAL A 376 8.32 -15.86 19.75
CA VAL A 376 8.59 -14.71 18.88
C VAL A 376 9.79 -15.01 17.99
N ARG A 377 9.59 -14.90 16.67
CA ARG A 377 10.57 -15.18 15.62
C ARG A 377 10.93 -13.94 14.81
N SER A 378 9.97 -13.08 14.50
CA SER A 378 10.21 -11.79 13.85
C SER A 378 9.57 -10.67 14.64
N LEU A 379 10.28 -9.56 14.79
CA LEU A 379 9.77 -8.32 15.35
C LEU A 379 10.08 -7.16 14.40
N THR A 380 9.04 -6.58 13.82
CA THR A 380 9.17 -5.49 12.85
C THR A 380 8.41 -4.26 13.32
N PHE A 381 9.07 -3.12 13.35
CA PHE A 381 8.44 -1.82 13.54
C PHE A 381 8.15 -1.24 12.18
N CYS A 382 6.86 -1.07 11.88
CA CYS A 382 6.45 -0.33 10.71
C CYS A 382 6.80 1.13 10.92
N SER A 383 7.77 1.63 10.14
CA SER A 383 8.02 3.07 10.03
C SER A 383 6.79 3.71 9.39
N ILE A 384 5.84 4.16 10.23
CA ILE A 384 4.82 5.08 9.77
C ILE A 384 5.56 6.36 9.32
N TYR A 385 5.15 6.92 8.17
CA TYR A 385 5.67 8.20 7.69
C TYR A 385 5.73 9.23 8.83
N PRO A 386 6.72 10.14 8.84
CA PRO A 386 6.87 11.10 9.93
C PRO A 386 5.53 11.81 10.15
N GLU A 387 4.91 11.55 11.31
CA GLU A 387 3.78 12.32 11.79
C GLU A 387 4.15 13.80 11.70
N TYR A 388 3.28 14.60 11.08
CA TYR A 388 3.43 16.04 11.00
C TYR A 388 3.57 16.61 12.41
N ASP A 389 4.37 17.68 12.55
CA ASP A 389 4.52 18.42 13.80
C ASP A 389 3.14 18.82 14.34
N TYR A 390 2.87 18.50 15.61
CA TYR A 390 1.75 19.00 16.38
C TYR A 390 2.28 20.11 17.31
N PRO A 391 2.19 21.40 16.95
CA PRO A 391 2.64 22.50 17.80
C PRO A 391 1.75 22.69 19.05
N GLU A 392 0.56 22.08 19.08
CA GLU A 392 -0.44 22.35 20.11
C GLU A 392 -0.29 21.47 21.36
N LEU A 393 0.58 20.45 21.32
CA LEU A 393 1.05 19.72 22.50
C LEU A 393 2.20 20.43 23.24
N GLU A 394 2.63 21.61 22.76
CA GLU A 394 3.66 22.46 23.41
C GLU A 394 3.18 23.17 24.68
N ASN A 395 1.88 23.10 25.00
CA ASN A 395 1.26 23.82 26.13
C ASN A 395 0.62 22.93 27.21
N ALA A 396 0.85 21.61 27.20
CA ALA A 396 0.39 20.75 28.29
C ALA A 396 1.20 21.06 29.57
N PRO A 397 0.56 21.37 30.71
CA PRO A 397 1.27 21.74 31.94
C PRO A 397 2.15 20.60 32.43
N ASP A 398 3.36 20.95 32.85
CA ASP A 398 4.39 20.05 33.38
C ASP A 398 3.82 19.15 34.48
N GLY A 399 3.90 17.82 34.32
CA GLY A 399 3.77 16.89 35.45
C GLY A 399 2.84 15.69 35.32
N GLU A 400 2.32 15.34 34.14
CA GLU A 400 1.50 14.13 34.00
C GLU A 400 2.25 12.93 33.40
N ASP A 401 2.26 11.84 34.15
CA ASP A 401 2.76 10.52 33.79
C ASP A 401 1.87 9.90 32.69
N TRP A 402 2.25 10.14 31.44
CA TRP A 402 1.59 9.58 30.26
C TRP A 402 1.56 8.05 30.25
N ALA A 403 2.51 7.37 30.92
CA ALA A 403 2.46 5.92 31.06
C ALA A 403 1.34 5.50 32.02
N SER A 404 1.10 6.24 33.10
CA SER A 404 -0.05 6.03 33.99
C SER A 404 -1.38 6.43 33.36
N ILE A 405 -1.45 7.50 32.55
CA ILE A 405 -2.68 7.88 31.83
C ILE A 405 -3.04 6.83 30.77
N MET A 406 -2.06 6.36 30.00
CA MET A 406 -2.26 5.29 29.02
C MET A 406 -2.56 3.94 29.68
N LEU A 407 -1.90 3.61 30.80
CA LEU A 407 -2.18 2.40 31.57
C LEU A 407 -3.56 2.46 32.23
N ALA A 408 -4.01 3.63 32.71
CA ALA A 408 -5.35 3.85 33.26
C ALA A 408 -6.45 3.79 32.18
N GLN A 409 -6.18 4.29 30.98
CA GLN A 409 -7.11 4.20 29.85
C GLN A 409 -7.20 2.77 29.27
N THR A 410 -6.08 2.03 29.18
CA THR A 410 -6.07 0.63 28.75
C THR A 410 -6.60 -0.34 29.81
N THR A 411 -6.35 -0.10 31.11
CA THR A 411 -7.02 -0.87 32.19
C THR A 411 -8.50 -0.51 32.35
N GLY A 412 -8.91 0.71 31.99
CA GLY A 412 -10.32 1.12 31.90
C GLY A 412 -11.09 0.39 30.80
N LEU A 413 -10.47 0.17 29.63
CA LEU A 413 -11.08 -0.58 28.52
C LEU A 413 -11.21 -2.09 28.79
N LEU A 414 -10.38 -2.67 29.66
CA LEU A 414 -10.48 -4.07 30.07
C LEU A 414 -11.46 -4.33 31.24
N ARG A 415 -12.09 -3.28 31.81
CA ARG A 415 -12.99 -3.37 32.98
C ARG A 415 -14.47 -3.11 32.69
N PHE A 416 -14.94 -3.28 31.46
CA PHE A 416 -16.39 -3.42 31.21
C PHE A 416 -16.81 -4.89 31.29
N GLY A 417 -17.00 -5.35 32.53
CA GLY A 417 -17.52 -6.68 32.83
C GLY A 417 -17.57 -6.97 34.33
N GLY A 418 -18.49 -6.32 35.06
CA GLY A 418 -18.85 -6.70 36.42
C GLY A 418 -18.66 -5.58 37.45
N GLY A 419 -19.76 -4.92 37.81
CA GLY A 419 -19.81 -3.97 38.93
C GLY A 419 -19.90 -4.68 40.28
N GLY A 420 -19.27 -4.06 41.28
CA GLY A 420 -19.46 -4.33 42.70
C GLY A 420 -18.66 -3.30 43.52
N PRO A 421 -19.31 -2.45 44.35
CA PRO A 421 -18.62 -1.54 45.24
C PRO A 421 -18.27 -2.29 46.53
N ASP A 422 -17.01 -2.21 46.96
CA ASP A 422 -16.52 -2.26 48.36
C ASP A 422 -15.11 -2.86 48.42
N ALA A 423 -14.08 -2.01 48.53
CA ALA A 423 -12.97 -2.16 49.49
C ALA A 423 -11.87 -1.09 49.28
N PRO A 424 -11.32 -0.49 50.37
CA PRO A 424 -10.36 0.61 50.32
C PRO A 424 -8.89 0.18 50.52
N GLY A 425 -7.98 0.99 49.95
CA GLY A 425 -6.69 1.40 50.53
C GLY A 425 -5.54 0.39 50.65
N HIS A 426 -4.40 0.66 49.98
CA HIS A 426 -3.11 0.98 50.63
C HIS A 426 -1.92 0.99 49.64
N ALA A 427 -0.94 1.83 49.99
CA ALA A 427 0.48 1.85 49.61
C ALA A 427 0.88 2.60 48.32
N VAL A 428 1.08 3.92 48.48
CA VAL A 428 1.99 4.73 47.66
C VAL A 428 3.40 4.53 48.21
N GLY A 429 4.31 4.07 47.34
CA GLY A 429 5.75 4.03 47.57
C GLY A 429 6.45 4.87 46.50
N ASN A 430 7.26 5.83 46.97
CA ASN A 430 8.05 6.82 46.24
C ASN A 430 8.73 6.32 44.97
N PHE A 431 8.66 7.09 43.88
CA PHE A 431 9.76 7.27 42.94
C PHE A 431 9.77 8.72 42.41
N GLU A 432 10.80 9.45 42.82
CA GLU A 432 11.14 10.79 42.34
C GLU A 432 12.15 10.71 41.19
N GLN A 433 12.10 11.77 40.36
CA GLN A 433 13.10 12.27 39.41
C GLN A 433 13.24 11.49 38.10
N PHE A 434 13.04 12.17 36.96
CA PHE A 434 14.10 12.58 36.01
C PHE A 434 13.52 13.55 34.98
N GLY A 435 14.19 14.69 34.77
CA GLY A 435 13.78 15.76 33.86
C GLY A 435 14.52 15.74 32.52
N MET A 436 13.98 16.48 31.54
CA MET A 436 14.69 16.83 30.30
C MET A 436 14.34 18.26 29.84
N ARG A 437 15.37 18.97 29.34
CA ARG A 437 15.29 20.27 28.63
C ARG A 437 15.58 20.06 27.14
N ARG A 438 14.96 20.89 26.29
CA ARG A 438 15.08 20.89 24.82
C ARG A 438 15.94 22.05 24.27
N THR A 439 16.54 21.83 23.11
CA THR A 439 17.00 22.85 22.16
C THR A 439 16.36 22.60 20.78
N SER A 440 16.08 23.68 20.04
CA SER A 440 15.37 23.72 18.74
C SER A 440 16.32 24.01 17.56
N VAL A 441 15.89 23.74 16.30
CA VAL A 441 16.03 24.61 15.10
C VAL A 441 15.03 24.17 14.00
N TYR A 442 14.56 25.15 13.21
CA TYR A 442 13.45 25.28 12.24
C TYR A 442 13.54 24.61 10.85
N SER A 443 12.40 24.73 10.13
CA SER A 443 11.79 24.08 8.94
C SER A 443 12.29 24.39 7.50
N TYR A 444 11.89 23.57 6.50
CA TYR A 444 11.07 23.88 5.28
C TYR A 444 11.02 22.68 4.27
N TRP A 445 10.08 22.75 3.32
CA TRP A 445 9.34 21.67 2.60
C TRP A 445 10.02 20.85 1.48
N ASN A 446 9.35 19.71 1.18
CA ASN A 446 9.40 18.77 0.04
C ASN A 446 10.51 17.69 0.04
N PHE A 447 10.06 16.42 -0.11
CA PHE A 447 10.81 15.14 -0.05
C PHE A 447 11.12 14.67 1.39
N PRO A 448 11.24 13.35 1.65
CA PRO A 448 11.95 12.93 2.85
C PRO A 448 13.40 13.38 2.67
N ALA A 449 13.72 14.55 3.21
CA ALA A 449 15.08 14.92 3.54
C ALA A 449 15.70 13.76 4.34
N PRO A 450 17.03 13.56 4.28
CA PRO A 450 17.68 12.56 5.10
C PRO A 450 17.41 12.85 6.58
N PHE A 451 16.58 11.99 7.17
CA PHE A 451 16.47 11.66 8.59
C PHE A 451 15.97 12.74 9.56
N SER A 452 14.66 13.04 9.54
CA SER A 452 13.97 13.16 10.84
C SER A 452 13.95 11.75 11.46
N PRO A 453 14.45 11.53 12.69
CA PRO A 453 14.40 10.22 13.31
C PRO A 453 12.94 9.74 13.36
N PRO A 454 12.66 8.45 13.12
CA PRO A 454 11.33 7.91 13.32
C PRO A 454 10.88 8.27 14.74
N ARG A 455 9.72 8.94 14.86
CA ARG A 455 9.20 9.41 16.17
C ARG A 455 8.89 8.23 17.11
N THR A 456 8.68 7.05 16.57
CA THR A 456 8.46 5.80 17.30
C THR A 456 9.76 4.99 17.44
N SER A 457 10.69 5.45 18.27
CA SER A 457 11.87 4.66 18.68
C SER A 457 11.58 3.85 19.94
N ILE A 458 12.07 2.61 20.03
CA ILE A 458 12.10 1.88 21.30
C ILE A 458 13.23 2.47 22.16
N CYS A 459 12.96 2.76 23.43
CA CYS A 459 14.03 3.07 24.38
C CYS A 459 14.89 1.81 24.63
N TRP A 460 16.15 2.03 24.98
CA TRP A 460 17.10 0.93 25.14
C TRP A 460 16.69 -0.07 26.22
N GLU A 461 16.12 0.38 27.32
CA GLU A 461 15.68 -0.49 28.43
C GLU A 461 14.57 -1.46 27.99
N ALA A 462 13.68 -1.00 27.10
CA ALA A 462 12.65 -1.84 26.50
C ALA A 462 13.26 -2.86 25.51
N PHE A 463 14.29 -2.46 24.75
CA PHE A 463 15.05 -3.37 23.91
C PHE A 463 15.78 -4.45 24.73
N GLU A 464 16.41 -4.10 25.85
CA GLU A 464 17.06 -5.07 26.74
C GLU A 464 16.08 -6.08 27.34
N ARG A 465 14.90 -5.61 27.75
CA ARG A 465 13.82 -6.51 28.22
C ARG A 465 13.40 -7.46 27.11
N LEU A 466 13.22 -6.95 25.90
CA LEU A 466 12.85 -7.77 24.75
C LEU A 466 13.92 -8.83 24.44
N ALA A 467 15.19 -8.44 24.44
CA ALA A 467 16.32 -9.34 24.26
C ALA A 467 16.29 -10.48 25.29
N LYS A 468 16.07 -10.16 26.58
CA LYS A 468 15.98 -11.18 27.65
C LYS A 468 14.80 -12.15 27.49
N PHE A 469 13.66 -11.69 26.99
CA PHE A 469 12.46 -12.53 26.86
C PHE A 469 12.39 -13.33 25.55
N ALA A 470 12.87 -12.76 24.45
CA ALA A 470 12.68 -13.31 23.11
C ALA A 470 13.96 -13.45 22.30
N GLY A 471 15.09 -12.88 22.74
CA GLY A 471 16.33 -12.81 21.96
C GLY A 471 16.84 -14.19 21.52
N SER A 472 16.78 -15.18 22.42
CA SER A 472 17.24 -16.55 22.13
C SER A 472 16.51 -17.25 20.98
N THR A 473 15.31 -16.79 20.63
CA THR A 473 14.46 -17.38 19.57
C THR A 473 14.22 -16.45 18.39
N LEU A 474 14.57 -15.18 18.53
CA LEU A 474 14.36 -14.14 17.53
C LEU A 474 15.28 -14.40 16.33
N LEU A 475 14.67 -14.53 15.16
CA LEU A 475 15.33 -14.69 13.87
C LEU A 475 15.48 -13.35 13.15
N GLU A 476 14.56 -12.42 13.38
CA GLU A 476 14.54 -11.13 12.70
C GLU A 476 14.18 -9.99 13.66
N PHE A 477 14.95 -8.91 13.59
CA PHE A 477 14.70 -7.70 14.36
C PHE A 477 14.80 -6.46 13.47
N SER A 478 13.76 -5.64 13.47
CA SER A 478 13.72 -4.38 12.75
C SER A 478 13.06 -3.31 13.59
N ALA A 479 13.84 -2.47 14.28
CA ALA A 479 13.30 -1.35 15.03
C ALA A 479 14.28 -0.18 15.11
N PRO A 480 13.78 1.06 15.09
CA PRO A 480 14.58 2.19 15.51
C PRO A 480 14.76 2.19 17.03
N LEU A 481 16.00 2.39 17.47
CA LEU A 481 16.36 2.39 18.90
C LEU A 481 16.82 3.78 19.34
N ARG A 482 16.61 4.09 20.61
CA ARG A 482 17.09 5.33 21.25
C ARG A 482 17.67 5.04 22.62
N ALA A 483 18.80 5.67 22.93
CA ALA A 483 19.41 5.72 24.24
C ALA A 483 19.96 7.14 24.47
N GLU A 484 19.96 7.59 25.71
CA GLU A 484 20.49 8.92 26.08
C GLU A 484 21.99 8.88 26.40
N LYS A 485 22.50 7.70 26.72
CA LYS A 485 23.89 7.46 27.11
C LYS A 485 24.44 6.29 26.28
N PRO A 486 25.76 6.14 26.20
CA PRO A 486 26.37 4.92 25.69
C PRO A 486 25.83 3.70 26.45
N VAL A 487 25.59 2.62 25.71
CA VAL A 487 24.95 1.41 26.23
C VAL A 487 25.88 0.21 26.15
N SER A 488 25.61 -0.81 26.97
CA SER A 488 26.33 -2.08 26.93
C SER A 488 26.12 -2.80 25.61
N ALA A 489 27.19 -3.25 24.98
CA ALA A 489 27.10 -4.10 23.79
C ALA A 489 26.82 -5.58 24.11
N THR A 490 26.94 -6.01 25.38
CA THR A 490 26.73 -7.41 25.79
C THR A 490 25.31 -7.91 25.55
N ILE A 491 24.32 -7.01 25.44
CA ILE A 491 22.95 -7.38 25.11
C ILE A 491 22.83 -8.11 23.76
N ILE A 492 23.81 -7.92 22.86
CA ILE A 492 23.85 -8.59 21.56
C ILE A 492 24.03 -10.12 21.72
N ASP A 493 24.64 -10.57 22.83
CA ASP A 493 24.82 -12.00 23.15
C ASP A 493 23.48 -12.72 23.35
N GLU A 494 22.42 -11.98 23.68
CA GLU A 494 21.08 -12.54 23.86
C GLU A 494 20.41 -12.96 22.55
N PHE A 495 21.04 -12.70 21.39
CA PHE A 495 20.46 -12.96 20.05
C PHE A 495 21.22 -14.05 19.25
N PRO A 496 21.44 -15.27 19.78
CA PRO A 496 22.22 -16.30 19.10
C PRO A 496 21.60 -16.81 17.81
N MET A 497 20.27 -16.69 17.63
CA MET A 497 19.53 -17.20 16.48
C MET A 497 19.22 -16.12 15.43
N LEU A 498 19.62 -14.87 15.65
CA LEU A 498 19.26 -13.76 14.78
C LEU A 498 19.91 -13.93 13.40
N GLN A 499 19.08 -13.90 12.36
CA GLN A 499 19.45 -14.05 10.96
C GLN A 499 19.38 -12.72 10.21
N LYS A 500 18.36 -11.91 10.48
CA LYS A 500 18.18 -10.59 9.87
C LYS A 500 18.15 -9.50 10.94
N LEU A 501 18.97 -8.47 10.76
CA LEU A 501 18.99 -7.29 11.62
C LEU A 501 18.79 -6.03 10.79
N ASN A 502 17.74 -5.26 11.07
CA ASN A 502 17.54 -3.92 10.52
C ASN A 502 17.74 -2.86 11.61
N TRP A 503 18.87 -2.18 11.51
CA TRP A 503 19.36 -1.18 12.43
C TRP A 503 19.07 0.23 11.92
N THR A 504 18.31 0.98 12.70
CA THR A 504 17.97 2.37 12.44
C THR A 504 18.15 3.19 13.72
N SER A 505 19.38 3.39 14.18
CA SER A 505 19.65 4.03 15.46
C SER A 505 21.03 4.70 15.53
N GLU A 506 21.08 5.87 16.17
CA GLU A 506 22.33 6.58 16.52
C GLU A 506 22.89 6.19 17.90
N VAL A 507 22.34 5.15 18.54
CA VAL A 507 22.82 4.67 19.84
C VAL A 507 24.31 4.36 19.77
N THR A 508 25.05 4.87 20.75
CA THR A 508 26.48 4.63 20.91
C THR A 508 26.70 3.50 21.90
N PHE A 509 27.74 2.70 21.68
CA PHE A 509 28.14 1.62 22.58
C PHE A 509 29.32 2.03 23.46
N ASP A 510 29.36 1.50 24.68
CA ASP A 510 30.52 1.62 25.57
C ASP A 510 31.63 0.66 25.11
N ASP A 511 32.80 1.21 24.79
CA ASP A 511 33.95 0.44 24.28
C ASP A 511 34.55 -0.50 25.35
N SER A 512 34.22 -0.33 26.63
CA SER A 512 34.73 -1.17 27.71
C SER A 512 34.05 -2.55 27.79
N GLU A 513 32.87 -2.69 27.19
CA GLU A 513 32.08 -3.92 27.21
C GLU A 513 31.89 -4.43 25.79
N CYS A 514 32.56 -5.54 25.45
CA CYS A 514 32.43 -6.19 24.15
C CYS A 514 31.55 -7.45 24.28
N PRO A 515 30.63 -7.70 23.33
CA PRO A 515 29.90 -8.95 23.23
C PRO A 515 30.86 -10.08 22.89
N SER A 516 30.37 -11.31 22.98
CA SER A 516 31.09 -12.47 22.47
C SER A 516 31.48 -12.25 21.01
N VAL A 517 32.70 -12.68 20.67
CA VAL A 517 33.20 -12.66 19.28
C VAL A 517 32.27 -13.43 18.35
N ASP A 518 31.58 -14.46 18.86
CA ASP A 518 30.66 -15.30 18.08
C ASP A 518 29.19 -14.88 18.21
N ALA A 519 28.90 -13.73 18.85
CA ALA A 519 27.54 -13.20 18.83
C ALA A 519 27.11 -12.86 17.40
N LEU A 520 25.82 -13.07 17.11
CA LEU A 520 25.25 -12.96 15.76
C LEU A 520 25.91 -13.86 14.70
N ALA A 521 26.51 -15.00 15.08
CA ALA A 521 27.13 -15.93 14.12
C ALA A 521 26.17 -16.42 13.01
N ASN A 522 24.87 -16.46 13.29
CA ASN A 522 23.82 -16.86 12.35
C ASN A 522 23.29 -15.71 11.46
N MET A 523 23.73 -14.46 11.71
CA MET A 523 23.25 -13.29 10.97
C MET A 523 23.72 -13.35 9.52
N ASN A 524 22.76 -13.42 8.60
CA ASN A 524 23.00 -13.51 7.16
C ASN A 524 22.65 -12.22 6.41
N GLU A 525 21.84 -11.35 7.00
CA GLU A 525 21.38 -10.10 6.41
C GLU A 525 21.41 -8.96 7.42
N LEU A 526 22.09 -7.87 7.06
CA LEU A 526 22.22 -6.67 7.88
C LEU A 526 21.72 -5.46 7.10
N TRP A 527 20.74 -4.74 7.64
CA TRP A 527 20.25 -3.47 7.13
C TRP A 527 20.66 -2.35 8.09
N VAL A 528 21.23 -1.29 7.56
CA VAL A 528 21.71 -0.13 8.31
C VAL A 528 21.26 1.12 7.57
N THR A 529 20.24 1.79 8.09
CA THR A 529 19.78 3.07 7.53
C THR A 529 20.31 4.25 8.31
N LYS A 530 20.58 4.06 9.61
CA LYS A 530 21.13 5.04 10.54
C LYS A 530 21.92 4.29 11.61
N ALA A 531 23.19 4.65 11.81
CA ALA A 531 24.10 4.00 12.76
C ALA A 531 25.10 5.01 13.32
N SER A 532 25.49 4.84 14.58
CA SER A 532 26.71 5.45 15.10
C SER A 532 27.95 4.72 14.57
N SER A 533 29.10 5.39 14.56
CA SER A 533 30.38 4.77 14.18
C SER A 533 30.82 3.68 15.16
N SER A 534 30.43 3.77 16.45
CA SER A 534 30.72 2.72 17.44
C SER A 534 29.95 1.43 17.16
N PHE A 535 28.73 1.49 16.61
CA PHE A 535 28.00 0.29 16.18
C PHE A 535 28.75 -0.48 15.08
N LEU A 536 29.28 0.21 14.07
CA LEU A 536 30.04 -0.46 13.00
C LEU A 536 31.39 -0.96 13.49
N SER A 537 32.05 -0.21 14.38
CA SER A 537 33.30 -0.63 15.01
C SER A 537 33.10 -1.90 15.85
N LEU A 538 31.98 -1.99 16.56
CA LEU A 538 31.56 -3.18 17.30
C LEU A 538 31.37 -4.38 16.37
N LEU A 539 30.55 -4.25 15.32
CA LEU A 539 30.32 -5.34 14.36
C LEU A 539 31.59 -5.77 13.61
N THR A 540 32.56 -4.87 13.45
CA THR A 540 33.86 -5.17 12.83
C THR A 540 34.68 -6.14 13.70
N GLN A 541 34.50 -6.11 15.03
CA GLN A 541 35.21 -6.99 15.96
C GLN A 541 34.57 -8.40 16.08
N MET A 542 33.32 -8.54 15.66
CA MET A 542 32.56 -9.80 15.74
C MET A 542 32.80 -10.70 14.52
N LYS A 543 32.66 -12.03 14.68
CA LYS A 543 32.75 -13.02 13.61
C LYS A 543 31.39 -13.31 12.99
N LEU A 544 31.00 -12.46 12.04
CA LEU A 544 29.79 -12.63 11.25
C LEU A 544 30.00 -13.66 10.13
N HIS A 545 30.05 -14.96 10.46
CA HIS A 545 30.37 -16.03 9.50
C HIS A 545 29.27 -16.24 8.44
N SER A 546 28.02 -16.01 8.82
CA SER A 546 26.86 -16.24 7.95
C SER A 546 26.48 -15.03 7.10
N LEU A 547 27.12 -13.87 7.28
CA LEU A 547 26.75 -12.64 6.59
C LEU A 547 26.91 -12.79 5.08
N ARG A 548 25.83 -12.56 4.33
CA ARG A 548 25.79 -12.63 2.85
C ARG A 548 25.24 -11.36 2.22
N ARG A 549 24.35 -10.65 2.92
CA ARG A 549 23.69 -9.45 2.40
C ARG A 549 23.88 -8.27 3.34
N LEU A 550 24.32 -7.15 2.78
CA LEU A 550 24.42 -5.87 3.47
C LEU A 550 23.57 -4.83 2.74
N VAL A 551 22.64 -4.20 3.46
CA VAL A 551 21.92 -3.00 3.04
C VAL A 551 22.41 -1.84 3.87
N TYR A 552 23.12 -0.90 3.26
CA TYR A 552 23.79 0.18 3.96
C TYR A 552 23.45 1.53 3.32
N LEU A 553 22.51 2.24 3.93
CA LEU A 553 21.89 3.45 3.41
C LEU A 553 22.23 4.70 4.24
N THR A 554 23.32 4.65 5.02
CA THR A 554 23.80 5.81 5.78
C THR A 554 24.68 6.72 4.91
N SER A 555 25.01 7.91 5.43
CA SER A 555 25.96 8.84 4.81
C SER A 555 27.44 8.52 5.07
N GLU A 556 27.78 7.72 6.08
CA GLU A 556 29.16 7.41 6.45
C GLU A 556 29.70 6.21 5.68
N CYS A 557 30.99 6.15 5.34
CA CYS A 557 31.51 5.04 4.54
C CYS A 557 31.91 3.84 5.42
N PRO A 558 31.36 2.62 5.21
CA PRO A 558 31.62 1.47 6.07
C PRO A 558 32.94 0.75 5.74
N ASN A 559 34.03 1.49 5.45
CA ASN A 559 35.28 0.93 4.94
C ASN A 559 35.86 -0.16 5.86
N SER A 560 36.03 0.12 7.16
CA SER A 560 36.58 -0.84 8.13
C SER A 560 35.74 -2.11 8.24
N PHE A 561 34.42 -1.96 8.22
CA PHE A 561 33.51 -3.09 8.22
C PHE A 561 33.65 -3.95 6.95
N LEU A 562 33.72 -3.31 5.78
CA LEU A 562 33.90 -3.99 4.50
C LEU A 562 35.29 -4.63 4.34
N GLU A 563 36.33 -4.08 4.96
CA GLU A 563 37.66 -4.70 4.98
C GLU A 563 37.65 -6.05 5.71
N VAL A 564 36.89 -6.17 6.80
CA VAL A 564 36.80 -7.41 7.58
C VAL A 564 35.77 -8.39 7.02
N HIS A 565 34.60 -7.90 6.60
CA HIS A 565 33.46 -8.74 6.24
C HIS A 565 33.09 -8.74 4.76
N GLY A 566 33.61 -7.82 3.96
CA GLY A 566 33.22 -7.64 2.56
C GLY A 566 33.45 -8.87 1.69
N ALA A 567 34.51 -9.64 1.94
CA ALA A 567 34.78 -10.89 1.23
C ALA A 567 33.69 -11.96 1.42
N LYS A 568 32.82 -11.84 2.42
CA LYS A 568 31.70 -12.77 2.66
C LYS A 568 30.42 -12.36 1.93
N LEU A 569 30.32 -11.10 1.49
CA LEU A 569 29.11 -10.55 0.93
C LEU A 569 28.88 -11.07 -0.49
N ALA A 570 27.68 -11.60 -0.70
CA ALA A 570 27.14 -11.96 -2.01
C ALA A 570 26.24 -10.83 -2.56
N GLU A 571 25.63 -10.03 -1.69
CA GLU A 571 24.76 -8.91 -2.06
C GLU A 571 25.08 -7.64 -1.26
N LEU A 572 25.12 -6.50 -1.96
CA LEU A 572 25.40 -5.20 -1.37
C LEU A 572 24.38 -4.18 -1.90
N VAL A 573 23.64 -3.53 -1.01
CA VAL A 573 22.75 -2.42 -1.33
C VAL A 573 23.33 -1.18 -0.67
N ILE A 574 23.61 -0.13 -1.45
CA ILE A 574 24.21 1.11 -0.97
C ILE A 574 23.51 2.33 -1.54
N CYS A 575 23.62 3.48 -0.88
CA CYS A 575 23.15 4.72 -1.48
C CYS A 575 24.16 5.25 -2.54
N VAL A 576 23.70 6.10 -3.44
CA VAL A 576 24.54 6.67 -4.52
C VAL A 576 25.78 7.41 -4.01
N ASN A 577 25.68 8.10 -2.88
CA ASN A 577 26.82 8.81 -2.27
C ASN A 577 27.90 7.84 -1.78
N GLN A 578 27.49 6.67 -1.26
CA GLN A 578 28.41 5.61 -0.87
C GLN A 578 29.10 5.01 -2.08
N ALA A 579 28.35 4.83 -3.17
CA ALA A 579 28.91 4.28 -4.39
C ALA A 579 29.99 5.19 -4.99
N ASP A 580 29.79 6.51 -4.96
CA ASP A 580 30.84 7.49 -5.32
C ASP A 580 31.97 7.50 -4.28
N THR A 581 31.73 7.26 -3.00
CA THR A 581 32.84 7.23 -2.03
C THR A 581 33.72 5.99 -2.18
N LEU A 582 33.09 4.83 -2.39
CA LEU A 582 33.78 3.54 -2.49
C LEU A 582 34.41 3.33 -3.88
N LYS A 583 33.77 3.82 -4.95
CA LYS A 583 34.20 3.64 -6.35
C LYS A 583 34.64 2.20 -6.63
N SER A 584 35.80 2.05 -7.28
CA SER A 584 36.44 0.76 -7.56
C SER A 584 36.79 -0.08 -6.32
N LYS A 585 36.88 0.52 -5.12
CA LYS A 585 37.23 -0.23 -3.89
C LYS A 585 36.14 -1.23 -3.50
N ILE A 586 34.89 -1.04 -3.95
CA ILE A 586 33.79 -1.98 -3.67
C ILE A 586 34.21 -3.41 -4.01
N TYR A 587 34.90 -3.59 -5.13
CA TYR A 587 35.25 -4.92 -5.63
C TYR A 587 36.49 -5.53 -5.01
N THR A 588 37.42 -4.69 -4.55
CA THR A 588 38.57 -5.16 -3.76
C THR A 588 38.12 -5.56 -2.36
N LEU A 589 37.14 -4.84 -1.80
CA LEU A 589 36.58 -5.10 -0.47
C LEU A 589 35.58 -6.27 -0.50
N CYS A 590 34.80 -6.39 -1.59
CA CYS A 590 33.76 -7.41 -1.76
C CYS A 590 34.01 -8.28 -3.00
N PRO A 591 35.10 -9.08 -3.03
CA PRO A 591 35.48 -9.86 -4.22
C PRO A 591 34.48 -10.95 -4.62
N ASN A 592 33.57 -11.36 -3.72
CA ASN A 592 32.57 -12.40 -3.95
C ASN A 592 31.17 -11.84 -4.29
N LEU A 593 31.07 -10.53 -4.52
CA LEU A 593 29.81 -9.85 -4.76
C LEU A 593 29.15 -10.36 -6.04
N SER A 594 27.90 -10.81 -5.92
CA SER A 594 27.08 -11.34 -7.02
C SER A 594 25.97 -10.39 -7.45
N SER A 595 25.48 -9.55 -6.53
CA SER A 595 24.46 -8.54 -6.79
C SER A 595 24.84 -7.23 -6.10
N ILE A 596 24.74 -6.12 -6.82
CA ILE A 596 24.86 -4.78 -6.23
C ILE A 596 23.59 -3.98 -6.53
N SER A 597 23.03 -3.33 -5.51
CA SER A 597 21.91 -2.41 -5.67
C SER A 597 22.31 -1.01 -5.24
N ILE A 598 21.97 -0.02 -6.05
CA ILE A 598 22.28 1.38 -5.78
C ILE A 598 20.97 2.14 -5.63
N TYR A 599 20.81 2.75 -4.46
CA TYR A 599 19.63 3.50 -4.06
C TYR A 599 19.91 5.01 -4.05
N GLY A 600 18.97 5.86 -4.49
CA GLY A 600 19.08 7.30 -4.28
C GLY A 600 18.33 8.18 -5.29
N SER A 601 18.32 9.49 -5.03
CA SER A 601 17.53 10.48 -5.78
C SER A 601 18.35 11.33 -6.77
N THR A 602 19.61 10.97 -7.07
CA THR A 602 20.49 11.82 -7.89
C THR A 602 20.10 11.86 -9.35
N LEU A 603 20.19 13.04 -9.97
CA LEU A 603 19.82 13.32 -11.36
C LEU A 603 20.77 12.76 -12.45
N TYR A 604 21.90 12.12 -12.11
CA TYR A 604 22.94 11.79 -13.10
C TYR A 604 23.48 10.35 -13.00
N PRO A 605 22.90 9.40 -13.75
CA PRO A 605 23.38 8.01 -13.85
C PRO A 605 24.86 7.89 -14.30
N VAL A 606 25.36 8.88 -15.05
CA VAL A 606 26.68 8.83 -15.69
C VAL A 606 27.83 8.72 -14.70
N GLN A 607 27.74 9.35 -13.53
CA GLN A 607 28.79 9.30 -12.51
C GLN A 607 28.87 7.89 -11.89
N ILE A 608 27.71 7.33 -11.56
CA ILE A 608 27.54 5.98 -10.99
C ILE A 608 28.32 4.91 -11.77
N VAL A 609 28.30 4.93 -13.11
CA VAL A 609 29.03 3.94 -13.94
C VAL A 609 30.53 4.10 -13.85
N GLN A 610 31.02 5.33 -13.87
CA GLN A 610 32.46 5.56 -13.87
C GLN A 610 33.09 5.09 -12.56
N ASP A 611 32.34 5.21 -11.48
CA ASP A 611 32.79 4.84 -10.15
C ASP A 611 32.60 3.34 -9.87
N ILE A 612 31.53 2.73 -10.40
CA ILE A 612 31.16 1.36 -10.07
C ILE A 612 31.55 0.37 -11.16
N CYS A 613 31.92 0.74 -12.37
CA CYS A 613 32.40 -0.26 -13.33
C CYS A 613 33.91 -0.46 -13.13
N PRO A 614 34.34 -1.60 -12.56
CA PRO A 614 35.75 -1.82 -12.32
C PRO A 614 36.50 -1.90 -13.66
N ARG A 615 37.75 -1.44 -13.65
CA ARG A 615 38.64 -1.67 -14.80
C ARG A 615 39.03 -3.14 -14.94
N GLU A 616 38.98 -3.89 -13.84
CA GLU A 616 39.28 -5.31 -13.79
C GLU A 616 38.01 -6.13 -13.58
N MET A 617 37.91 -7.26 -14.26
CA MET A 617 36.70 -8.07 -14.30
C MET A 617 36.40 -8.72 -12.94
N VAL A 618 35.27 -8.38 -12.36
CA VAL A 618 34.73 -9.07 -11.18
C VAL A 618 33.87 -10.23 -11.65
N LYS A 619 34.47 -11.41 -11.71
CA LYS A 619 33.85 -12.62 -12.28
C LYS A 619 32.59 -13.06 -11.54
N SER A 620 32.41 -12.65 -10.28
CA SER A 620 31.26 -13.02 -9.45
C SER A 620 30.02 -12.17 -9.72
N LEU A 621 30.17 -10.93 -10.20
CA LEU A 621 29.06 -9.98 -10.31
C LEU A 621 28.11 -10.39 -11.43
N ARG A 622 26.85 -10.67 -11.07
CA ARG A 622 25.79 -11.20 -11.94
C ARG A 622 24.56 -10.31 -12.03
N LYS A 623 24.49 -9.26 -11.23
CA LYS A 623 23.32 -8.38 -11.22
C LYS A 623 23.69 -7.00 -10.71
N ILE A 624 23.23 -5.98 -11.44
CA ILE A 624 23.21 -4.58 -10.98
C ILE A 624 21.75 -4.16 -10.88
N ILE A 625 21.35 -3.61 -9.75
CA ILE A 625 20.01 -3.08 -9.50
C ILE A 625 20.14 -1.57 -9.31
N LEU A 626 19.42 -0.80 -10.12
CA LEU A 626 19.34 0.65 -10.01
C LEU A 626 17.96 1.00 -9.47
N ASP A 627 17.92 1.36 -8.19
CA ASP A 627 16.73 1.81 -7.49
C ASP A 627 16.82 3.32 -7.25
N LEU A 628 16.67 4.04 -8.35
CA LEU A 628 16.89 5.47 -8.38
C LEU A 628 15.53 6.19 -8.55
N ASP A 629 15.24 7.11 -7.63
CA ASP A 629 13.99 7.87 -7.61
C ASP A 629 13.99 9.03 -8.61
N GLY A 630 12.80 9.41 -9.09
CA GLY A 630 12.60 10.73 -9.72
C GLY A 630 12.99 10.85 -11.20
N PHE A 631 13.21 9.74 -11.91
CA PHE A 631 13.58 9.81 -13.33
C PHE A 631 12.36 10.12 -14.20
N GLY A 632 12.28 11.38 -14.61
CA GLY A 632 11.33 11.83 -15.62
C GLY A 632 11.67 11.27 -17.00
N SER A 633 10.68 11.28 -17.88
CA SER A 633 10.88 11.10 -19.33
C SER A 633 11.41 12.37 -20.00
N ASP A 634 12.10 13.25 -19.27
CA ASP A 634 12.62 14.49 -19.80
C ASP A 634 13.89 14.22 -20.64
N LYS A 635 14.18 15.14 -21.56
CA LYS A 635 15.26 14.96 -22.54
C LYS A 635 16.65 14.91 -21.90
N ASN A 636 16.87 15.63 -20.80
CA ASN A 636 18.18 15.68 -20.15
C ASN A 636 18.46 14.34 -19.47
N THR A 637 17.46 13.79 -18.78
CA THR A 637 17.51 12.45 -18.20
C THR A 637 17.77 11.38 -19.25
N ILE A 638 17.04 11.39 -20.36
CA ILE A 638 17.24 10.44 -21.47
C ILE A 638 18.67 10.54 -22.04
N SER A 639 19.19 11.76 -22.22
CA SER A 639 20.56 11.99 -22.71
C SER A 639 21.62 11.45 -21.74
N ALA A 640 21.41 11.62 -20.43
CA ALA A 640 22.29 11.07 -19.41
C ALA A 640 22.30 9.54 -19.43
N TRP A 641 21.14 8.89 -19.60
CA TRP A 641 21.06 7.43 -19.79
C TRP A 641 21.67 6.96 -21.10
N ASP A 642 21.49 7.67 -22.22
CA ASP A 642 22.16 7.32 -23.48
C ASP A 642 23.69 7.37 -23.32
N THR A 643 24.20 8.38 -22.62
CA THR A 643 25.61 8.51 -22.26
C THR A 643 26.08 7.38 -21.35
N PHE A 644 25.28 7.03 -20.33
CA PHE A 644 25.50 5.90 -19.43
C PHE A 644 25.66 4.60 -20.23
N PHE A 645 24.69 4.26 -21.08
CA PHE A 645 24.69 2.98 -21.79
C PHE A 645 25.78 2.89 -22.85
N ARG A 646 26.11 4.01 -23.51
CA ARG A 646 27.27 4.05 -24.41
C ARG A 646 28.56 3.74 -23.66
N LYS A 647 28.81 4.41 -22.53
CA LYS A 647 30.00 4.16 -21.71
C LYS A 647 30.05 2.72 -21.20
N PHE A 648 28.91 2.21 -20.73
CA PHE A 648 28.77 0.83 -20.28
C PHE A 648 29.14 -0.18 -21.37
N MET A 649 28.66 0.03 -22.61
CA MET A 649 28.97 -0.85 -23.74
C MET A 649 30.44 -0.83 -24.19
N TYR A 650 31.17 0.27 -23.96
CA TYR A 650 32.59 0.33 -24.33
C TYR A 650 33.46 -0.53 -23.41
N GLN A 651 32.97 -0.91 -22.23
CA GLN A 651 33.66 -1.80 -21.29
C GLN A 651 33.35 -3.26 -21.61
N ARG A 652 33.90 -3.76 -22.72
CA ARG A 652 33.64 -5.11 -23.24
C ARG A 652 33.92 -6.24 -22.24
N ASP A 653 34.82 -6.01 -21.29
CA ASP A 653 35.23 -7.01 -20.30
C ASP A 653 34.34 -7.03 -19.06
N PHE A 654 33.42 -6.06 -18.93
CA PHE A 654 32.46 -5.98 -17.82
C PHE A 654 31.07 -6.40 -18.28
N ASN A 655 30.67 -7.62 -17.95
CA ASN A 655 29.32 -8.12 -18.23
C ASN A 655 28.68 -8.74 -16.98
N PRO A 656 27.92 -7.95 -16.20
CA PRO A 656 27.19 -8.50 -15.06
C PRO A 656 26.04 -9.40 -15.49
N GLY A 657 25.69 -9.58 -16.76
CA GLY A 657 24.61 -10.48 -17.19
C GLY A 657 23.19 -9.93 -16.98
N GLU A 658 22.92 -9.22 -15.88
CA GLU A 658 21.63 -8.56 -15.62
C GLU A 658 21.77 -7.12 -15.09
N LEU A 659 20.99 -6.20 -15.66
CA LEU A 659 20.76 -4.85 -15.18
C LEU A 659 19.26 -4.65 -14.90
N GLN A 660 18.90 -4.53 -13.63
CA GLN A 660 17.54 -4.23 -13.19
C GLN A 660 17.37 -2.74 -12.90
N VAL A 661 16.26 -2.15 -13.33
CA VAL A 661 15.93 -0.75 -13.03
C VAL A 661 14.54 -0.68 -12.40
N LYS A 662 14.46 -0.22 -11.15
CA LYS A 662 13.27 -0.34 -10.30
C LYS A 662 12.17 0.71 -10.53
N TRP A 663 12.45 1.77 -11.28
CA TRP A 663 11.48 2.86 -11.47
C TRP A 663 10.61 2.73 -12.72
N PHE A 664 10.93 1.85 -13.68
CA PHE A 664 10.14 1.70 -14.91
C PHE A 664 9.47 0.33 -15.06
N SER A 665 8.52 0.24 -15.98
CA SER A 665 7.86 -1.01 -16.40
C SER A 665 7.83 -1.09 -17.92
N TRP A 666 7.93 -2.29 -18.48
CA TRP A 666 7.94 -2.43 -19.94
C TRP A 666 6.64 -1.90 -20.56
N PRO A 667 6.72 -1.14 -21.67
CA PRO A 667 5.53 -0.76 -22.42
C PRO A 667 4.84 -2.00 -22.97
N THR A 668 3.51 -2.03 -22.88
CA THR A 668 2.71 -3.21 -23.29
C THR A 668 2.10 -3.05 -24.69
N ASN A 669 2.04 -1.84 -25.23
CA ASN A 669 1.47 -1.55 -26.54
C ASN A 669 2.53 -1.08 -27.55
N GLU A 670 2.29 -1.37 -28.84
CA GLU A 670 3.24 -1.11 -29.93
C GLU A 670 3.71 0.35 -30.02
N ARG A 671 2.81 1.32 -29.80
CA ARG A 671 3.15 2.75 -29.89
C ARG A 671 4.17 3.14 -28.82
N ASP A 672 3.95 2.70 -27.59
CA ASP A 672 4.84 3.02 -26.47
C ASP A 672 6.14 2.21 -26.57
N ILE A 673 6.10 0.99 -27.11
CA ILE A 673 7.29 0.20 -27.44
C ILE A 673 8.17 0.97 -28.42
N LYS A 674 7.61 1.47 -29.53
CA LYS A 674 8.37 2.24 -30.55
C LYS A 674 8.98 3.53 -30.02
N LYS A 675 8.38 4.14 -28.99
CA LYS A 675 8.84 5.40 -28.39
C LYS A 675 9.76 5.21 -27.20
N SER A 676 9.86 4.00 -26.68
CA SER A 676 10.58 3.75 -25.43
C SER A 676 12.06 3.63 -25.68
N GLU A 677 12.81 4.60 -25.18
CA GLU A 677 14.28 4.55 -25.15
C GLU A 677 14.80 3.33 -24.38
N TRP A 678 14.07 2.89 -23.34
CA TRP A 678 14.37 1.69 -22.58
C TRP A 678 14.33 0.42 -23.42
N VAL A 679 13.35 0.31 -24.34
CA VAL A 679 13.29 -0.82 -25.29
C VAL A 679 14.51 -0.79 -26.20
N ARG A 680 14.84 0.38 -26.76
CA ARG A 680 16.03 0.56 -27.62
C ARG A 680 17.32 0.17 -26.91
N TRP A 681 17.53 0.66 -25.67
CA TRP A 681 18.70 0.31 -24.88
C TRP A 681 18.73 -1.18 -24.52
N ALA A 682 17.60 -1.77 -24.12
CA ALA A 682 17.53 -3.19 -23.79
C ALA A 682 17.92 -4.09 -24.96
N GLU A 683 17.46 -3.77 -26.18
CA GLU A 683 17.82 -4.53 -27.39
C GLU A 683 19.29 -4.37 -27.76
N VAL A 684 19.84 -3.16 -27.59
CA VAL A 684 21.25 -2.88 -27.82
C VAL A 684 22.13 -3.64 -26.82
N LEU A 685 21.79 -3.59 -25.53
CA LEU A 685 22.54 -4.24 -24.45
C LEU A 685 22.44 -5.76 -24.51
N ALA A 686 21.29 -6.30 -24.94
CA ALA A 686 21.11 -7.73 -25.15
C ALA A 686 22.10 -8.29 -26.18
N ARG A 687 22.47 -7.52 -27.21
CA ARG A 687 23.53 -7.93 -28.18
C ARG A 687 24.92 -7.98 -27.55
N GLY A 688 25.15 -7.22 -26.49
CA GLY A 688 26.37 -7.28 -25.67
C GLY A 688 26.31 -8.35 -24.57
N GLY A 689 25.25 -9.17 -24.51
CA GLY A 689 25.09 -10.19 -23.48
C GLY A 689 24.57 -9.67 -22.13
N LEU A 690 24.13 -8.41 -22.05
CA LEU A 690 23.54 -7.82 -20.84
C LEU A 690 22.01 -7.81 -20.95
N THR A 691 21.33 -8.47 -20.02
CA THR A 691 19.86 -8.47 -19.96
C THR A 691 19.36 -7.28 -19.15
N VAL A 692 18.44 -6.48 -19.70
CA VAL A 692 17.74 -5.45 -18.91
C VAL A 692 16.41 -5.98 -18.38
N THR A 693 16.13 -5.73 -17.10
CA THR A 693 14.85 -6.06 -16.46
C THR A 693 14.17 -4.83 -15.84
N ASP A 694 12.85 -4.83 -15.81
CA ASP A 694 12.07 -3.75 -15.21
C ASP A 694 11.92 -3.88 -13.68
N LYS A 695 11.06 -3.05 -13.07
CA LYS A 695 10.85 -3.06 -11.62
C LYS A 695 10.42 -4.41 -11.03
N ALA A 696 9.71 -5.20 -11.81
CA ALA A 696 9.24 -6.53 -11.43
C ALA A 696 10.27 -7.63 -11.70
N GLY A 697 11.45 -7.27 -12.23
CA GLY A 697 12.44 -8.26 -12.69
C GLY A 697 12.05 -8.92 -14.01
N THR A 698 11.08 -8.36 -14.74
CA THR A 698 10.65 -8.92 -16.02
C THR A 698 11.67 -8.55 -17.09
N LYS A 699 12.14 -9.53 -17.87
CA LYS A 699 13.06 -9.31 -19.01
C LYS A 699 12.32 -8.71 -20.20
N TRP A 700 12.97 -7.80 -20.93
CA TRP A 700 12.45 -7.39 -22.25
C TRP A 700 12.40 -8.59 -23.19
N LYS A 701 11.26 -8.78 -23.84
CA LYS A 701 11.09 -9.76 -24.93
C LYS A 701 10.72 -8.96 -26.18
N PRO A 702 11.53 -8.98 -27.25
CA PRO A 702 11.20 -8.28 -28.49
C PRO A 702 9.80 -8.70 -28.99
N ARG A 703 8.91 -7.71 -29.12
CA ARG A 703 7.52 -7.94 -29.56
C ARG A 703 7.25 -7.46 -30.98
N LEU A 704 8.12 -6.59 -31.49
CA LEU A 704 8.07 -6.07 -32.84
C LEU A 704 9.12 -6.85 -33.64
N ARG A 705 8.68 -7.47 -34.73
CA ARG A 705 9.55 -8.11 -35.71
C ARG A 705 9.83 -7.13 -36.84
#